data_AF-A0A1H4GCJ3-F1
#
_entry.id   AF-A0A1H4GCJ3-F1
#
_cell.length_a   1.000
_cell.length_b   1.000
_cell.length_c   1.000
_cell.angle_alpha   90.00
_cell.angle_beta   90.00
_cell.angle_gamma   90.00
#
_symmetry.space_group_name_H-M   'P 1'
#
loop_
_entity.id
_entity.type
_entity.pdbx_description
1 polymer ?
#
loop_
_entity_poly.entity_id
_entity_poly.type
_entity_poly.pdbx_seq_one_letter_code
_entity_poly.pdbx_strand_id
1 'polypeptide(L)'
;MSQNASITAGVLDAFRVLPYQQQPTAEGMLLTWFTKTDEAGDVIISGGDLEAPITLSSDPALQPLLSYIEPELANAAVNAYPLFDGENYKHSVRIEGLSAGTTYTYSVTQSGETFEATVRTAPGDDWGHIRFVALADSETEPLGATQVRDWSEGAQADGSLGRPDDLPKDGSDRDLYLLNQTDGYAQNLRIIGERDADFVVMPGDLVQGGGYQLGWDEFFRHNAGVFDQVLTDRPIIPALGNWENFAAVNGGYGITEDFNAVAFSRAKYKTYFDMPSNGTDSHQDNYHRIDYGPITIITLDSSNGEPDVAGSDRGDPTAPNTDTNVNIDAETYRANNAGPESDGTDLSDFNEGSIQAAWLREQLEDARAEGQIVFVQYHNAAYSSGAAHSIPNAGLDGLDARSSGQAGTPLRQFTPLLDEFGVVAVLSGHTEIAERSFVNADDDAMGVNYYDVGIAGDGMRGTRPDADAEITNPFSEWTADRDSGELWREVTDRDGETYVQLVDGGKHYGHLEANLYRLGETSVMTLQIAYSFPDLDADGSLIGNTERRIYDDVQLFTFNADGTPATQETVTLIEGDASRNTLTGTDGADFIIGREGRDVLTGGDGFDAFIFEEITDAGDRITDFTVGQDVIDLSSLLGGLGLDGDDPIADGVVTFRGRGDDSFVLVDVDGDGPGRARTLVQVDDVDVDTLSDAANFFF
;
A
#
# COMPACT_ATOMS: atom_id res chain seq x y z
N MET A 1 -15.25 -8.47 -4.01
CA MET A 1 -15.37 -9.33 -2.81
C MET A 1 -14.56 -10.56 -3.12
N SER A 2 -13.31 -10.62 -2.65
CA SER A 2 -12.58 -11.89 -2.65
C SER A 2 -13.42 -12.93 -1.92
N GLN A 3 -13.34 -14.19 -2.33
CA GLN A 3 -14.17 -15.27 -1.79
C GLN A 3 -13.76 -15.65 -0.34
N ASN A 4 -13.84 -14.72 0.61
CA ASN A 4 -13.68 -15.03 2.01
C ASN A 4 -15.03 -15.51 2.58
N ALA A 5 -15.00 -16.69 3.21
CA ALA A 5 -16.16 -17.29 3.87
C ALA A 5 -16.88 -16.26 4.75
N SER A 6 -18.21 -16.21 4.71
CA SER A 6 -18.97 -15.22 5.48
C SER A 6 -18.62 -15.31 6.97
N ILE A 7 -17.99 -14.28 7.54
CA ILE A 7 -17.69 -14.24 8.97
C ILE A 7 -19.02 -14.26 9.73
N THR A 8 -19.17 -15.21 10.65
CA THR A 8 -20.40 -15.30 11.44
C THR A 8 -20.41 -14.25 12.54
N ALA A 9 -21.61 -13.86 12.99
CA ALA A 9 -21.74 -13.00 14.16
C ALA A 9 -21.14 -13.62 15.44
N GLY A 10 -21.02 -14.95 15.51
CA GLY A 10 -20.36 -15.64 16.62
C GLY A 10 -18.86 -15.38 16.61
N VAL A 11 -18.21 -15.51 15.46
CA VAL A 11 -16.78 -15.20 15.30
C VAL A 11 -16.52 -13.73 15.68
N LEU A 12 -17.29 -12.79 15.17
CA LEU A 12 -17.13 -11.36 15.52
C LEU A 12 -17.41 -11.04 17.01
N ASP A 13 -18.10 -11.92 17.74
CA ASP A 13 -18.29 -11.78 19.19
C ASP A 13 -17.14 -12.39 20.01
N ALA A 14 -16.47 -13.41 19.46
CA ALA A 14 -15.34 -14.09 20.09
C ALA A 14 -14.02 -13.29 19.94
N PHE A 15 -13.89 -12.52 18.86
CA PHE A 15 -12.71 -11.74 18.53
C PHE A 15 -13.02 -10.24 18.57
N ARG A 16 -12.21 -9.46 19.28
CA ARG A 16 -12.16 -8.00 19.12
C ARG A 16 -11.49 -7.64 17.79
N VAL A 17 -10.40 -8.33 17.50
CA VAL A 17 -9.64 -8.23 16.25
C VAL A 17 -9.40 -9.66 15.77
N LEU A 18 -9.71 -9.95 14.50
CA LEU A 18 -9.43 -11.27 13.92
C LEU A 18 -7.91 -11.53 13.86
N PRO A 19 -7.46 -12.79 13.82
CA PRO A 19 -6.07 -13.11 13.57
C PRO A 19 -5.51 -12.37 12.35
N TYR A 20 -4.48 -11.55 12.57
CA TYR A 20 -3.74 -10.87 11.52
C TYR A 20 -2.27 -11.27 11.55
N GLN A 21 -1.61 -11.11 10.40
CA GLN A 21 -0.29 -11.66 10.14
C GLN A 21 0.81 -10.60 10.25
N GLN A 22 1.94 -10.99 10.83
CA GLN A 22 3.13 -10.14 11.02
C GLN A 22 4.40 -10.97 10.87
N GLN A 23 5.53 -10.29 10.65
CA GLN A 23 6.87 -10.90 10.62
C GLN A 23 6.94 -12.19 9.75
N PRO A 24 6.62 -12.11 8.45
CA PRO A 24 6.78 -13.25 7.56
C PRO A 24 8.23 -13.70 7.52
N THR A 25 8.43 -15.01 7.42
CA THR A 25 9.73 -15.61 7.11
C THR A 25 9.54 -16.71 6.07
N ALA A 26 10.65 -17.25 5.55
CA ALA A 26 10.61 -18.42 4.68
C ALA A 26 10.10 -19.70 5.38
N GLU A 27 10.03 -19.71 6.71
CA GLU A 27 9.68 -20.90 7.49
C GLU A 27 8.50 -20.68 8.45
N GLY A 28 7.86 -19.51 8.42
CA GLY A 28 6.88 -19.15 9.44
C GLY A 28 6.23 -17.78 9.31
N MET A 29 5.35 -17.50 10.27
CA MET A 29 4.54 -16.28 10.36
C MET A 29 4.17 -16.02 11.83
N LEU A 30 4.03 -14.76 12.23
CA LEU A 30 3.44 -14.40 13.52
C LEU A 30 1.95 -14.11 13.33
N LEU A 31 1.10 -14.81 14.08
CA LEU A 31 -0.32 -14.47 14.19
C LEU A 31 -0.57 -13.69 15.47
N THR A 32 -1.32 -12.59 15.37
CA THR A 32 -1.77 -11.80 16.52
C THR A 32 -3.28 -11.58 16.45
N TRP A 33 -3.97 -11.65 17.58
CA TRP A 33 -5.41 -11.32 17.68
C TRP A 33 -5.77 -10.83 19.07
N PHE A 34 -6.98 -10.28 19.20
CA PHE A 34 -7.47 -9.72 20.47
C PHE A 34 -8.84 -10.26 20.84
N THR A 35 -9.05 -10.50 22.13
CA THR A 35 -10.30 -11.08 22.66
C THR A 35 -10.72 -10.38 23.96
N LYS A 36 -11.95 -10.69 24.39
CA LYS A 36 -12.57 -10.10 25.60
C LYS A 36 -12.28 -10.84 26.91
N THR A 37 -11.72 -12.05 26.83
CA THR A 37 -11.46 -12.94 27.97
C THR A 37 -10.03 -13.48 27.94
N ASP A 38 -9.54 -13.98 29.08
CA ASP A 38 -8.22 -14.61 29.21
C ASP A 38 -8.21 -16.08 28.73
N GLU A 39 -9.19 -16.48 27.91
CA GLU A 39 -9.27 -17.85 27.41
C GLU A 39 -8.23 -18.04 26.30
N ALA A 40 -7.28 -18.96 26.49
CA ALA A 40 -6.34 -19.33 25.44
C ALA A 40 -7.07 -19.83 24.17
N GLY A 41 -6.60 -19.39 23.02
CA GLY A 41 -7.10 -19.84 21.71
C GLY A 41 -6.25 -20.97 21.14
N ASP A 42 -6.90 -21.94 20.49
CA ASP A 42 -6.26 -23.06 19.81
C ASP A 42 -5.99 -22.68 18.34
N VAL A 43 -4.76 -22.85 17.87
CA VAL A 43 -4.34 -22.59 16.48
C VAL A 43 -3.98 -23.90 15.80
N ILE A 44 -4.54 -24.15 14.62
CA ILE A 44 -4.24 -25.33 13.80
C ILE A 44 -3.77 -24.85 12.43
N ILE A 45 -2.64 -25.38 11.95
CA ILE A 45 -2.11 -25.13 10.61
C ILE A 45 -2.11 -26.45 9.84
N SER A 46 -2.64 -26.45 8.62
CA SER A 46 -2.79 -27.64 7.78
C SER A 46 -2.71 -27.32 6.30
N GLY A 47 -2.67 -28.35 5.45
CA GLY A 47 -2.50 -28.18 4.01
C GLY A 47 -1.04 -28.00 3.60
N GLY A 48 -0.81 -27.41 2.43
CA GLY A 48 0.51 -27.31 1.82
C GLY A 48 1.19 -28.67 1.71
N ASP A 49 2.43 -28.74 2.17
CA ASP A 49 3.27 -29.95 2.20
C ASP A 49 3.30 -30.67 3.56
N LEU A 50 2.49 -30.24 4.54
CA LEU A 50 2.46 -30.85 5.87
C LEU A 50 1.89 -32.27 5.85
N GLU A 51 2.64 -33.26 6.36
CA GLU A 51 2.15 -34.63 6.55
C GLU A 51 1.08 -34.74 7.66
N ALA A 52 1.09 -33.81 8.62
CA ALA A 52 0.13 -33.71 9.72
C ALA A 52 -0.01 -32.25 10.16
N PRO A 53 -1.20 -31.84 10.67
CA PRO A 53 -1.39 -30.47 11.14
C PRO A 53 -0.47 -30.09 12.31
N ILE A 54 -0.01 -28.84 12.31
CA ILE A 54 0.64 -28.21 13.47
C ILE A 54 -0.47 -27.70 14.39
N THR A 55 -0.34 -27.93 15.71
CA THR A 55 -1.30 -27.43 16.70
C THR A 55 -0.56 -26.63 17.77
N LEU A 56 -1.01 -25.40 17.99
CA LEU A 56 -0.44 -24.44 18.94
C LEU A 56 -1.57 -23.89 19.84
N SER A 57 -1.20 -23.28 20.95
CA SER A 57 -2.11 -22.57 21.85
C SER A 57 -1.50 -21.22 22.17
N SER A 58 -2.33 -20.18 22.24
CA SER A 58 -1.87 -18.86 22.69
C SER A 58 -1.77 -18.77 24.21
N ASP A 59 -0.99 -17.79 24.68
CA ASP A 59 -0.94 -17.36 26.08
C ASP A 59 -1.45 -15.90 26.15
N PRO A 60 -2.73 -15.68 26.50
CA PRO A 60 -3.32 -14.35 26.49
C PRO A 60 -2.71 -13.40 27.52
N ALA A 61 -2.36 -12.19 27.09
CA ALA A 61 -1.85 -11.12 27.95
C ALA A 61 -2.82 -9.94 27.99
N LEU A 62 -3.24 -9.54 29.21
CA LEU A 62 -4.11 -8.38 29.42
C LEU A 62 -3.42 -7.08 28.97
N GLN A 63 -4.12 -6.29 28.16
CA GLN A 63 -3.71 -5.00 27.60
C GLN A 63 -4.62 -3.88 28.11
N PRO A 64 -4.39 -3.37 29.33
CA PRO A 64 -5.24 -2.33 29.91
C PRO A 64 -5.20 -1.02 29.13
N LEU A 65 -4.13 -0.76 28.37
CA LEU A 65 -3.97 0.40 27.49
C LEU A 65 -5.08 0.52 26.44
N LEU A 66 -5.67 -0.61 26.02
CA LEU A 66 -6.70 -0.64 24.97
C LEU A 66 -8.13 -0.42 25.51
N SER A 67 -8.26 -0.11 26.80
CA SER A 67 -9.54 0.21 27.42
C SER A 67 -10.06 1.56 26.94
N TYR A 68 -11.38 1.67 26.78
CA TYR A 68 -12.00 2.95 26.45
C TYR A 68 -11.91 3.96 27.58
N ILE A 69 -11.59 5.20 27.24
CA ILE A 69 -11.65 6.34 28.15
C ILE A 69 -12.92 7.17 27.96
N GLU A 70 -13.29 7.97 28.96
CA GLU A 70 -14.58 8.68 29.01
C GLU A 70 -14.90 9.51 27.75
N PRO A 71 -13.95 10.27 27.15
CA PRO A 71 -14.24 11.02 25.94
C PRO A 71 -14.55 10.11 24.73
N GLU A 72 -13.95 8.92 24.66
CA GLU A 72 -14.21 7.94 23.60
C GLU A 72 -15.61 7.34 23.75
N LEU A 73 -16.00 6.99 24.97
CA LEU A 73 -17.35 6.50 25.26
C LEU A 73 -18.43 7.54 24.89
N ALA A 74 -18.14 8.82 25.13
CA ALA A 74 -19.01 9.91 24.72
C ALA A 74 -19.08 10.04 23.19
N ASN A 75 -17.94 9.95 22.50
CA ASN A 75 -17.87 9.99 21.03
C ASN A 75 -18.64 8.81 20.40
N ALA A 76 -18.42 7.59 20.88
CA ALA A 76 -19.13 6.40 20.40
C ALA A 76 -20.65 6.54 20.53
N ALA A 77 -21.13 7.15 21.63
CA ALA A 77 -22.56 7.42 21.80
C ALA A 77 -23.11 8.43 20.77
N VAL A 78 -22.32 9.45 20.41
CA VAL A 78 -22.70 10.44 19.39
C VAL A 78 -22.75 9.80 17.99
N ASN A 79 -21.78 8.94 17.70
CA ASN A 79 -21.63 8.29 16.38
C ASN A 79 -22.40 6.96 16.27
N ALA A 80 -23.11 6.54 17.32
CA ALA A 80 -23.73 5.22 17.42
C ALA A 80 -22.75 4.06 17.10
N TYR A 81 -21.49 4.25 17.47
CA TYR A 81 -20.40 3.32 17.19
C TYR A 81 -20.52 2.07 18.08
N PRO A 82 -20.38 0.84 17.52
CA PRO A 82 -20.41 -0.37 18.32
C PRO A 82 -19.14 -0.47 19.18
N LEU A 83 -19.32 -0.40 20.50
CA LEU A 83 -18.23 -0.59 21.46
C LEU A 83 -17.99 -2.08 21.70
N PHE A 84 -16.72 -2.45 21.83
CA PHE A 84 -16.34 -3.76 22.35
C PHE A 84 -16.63 -3.85 23.86
N ASP A 85 -17.15 -4.99 24.31
CA ASP A 85 -17.36 -5.26 25.72
C ASP A 85 -16.26 -6.16 26.30
N GLY A 86 -16.05 -6.07 27.62
CA GLY A 86 -15.05 -6.86 28.32
C GLY A 86 -13.67 -6.20 28.43
N GLU A 87 -12.67 -7.03 28.69
CA GLU A 87 -11.27 -6.64 28.84
C GLU A 87 -10.51 -6.87 27.51
N ASN A 88 -9.21 -6.59 27.45
CA ASN A 88 -8.46 -6.70 26.20
C ASN A 88 -7.32 -7.69 26.36
N TYR A 89 -7.46 -8.88 25.82
CA TYR A 89 -6.39 -9.87 25.85
C TYR A 89 -5.74 -9.99 24.48
N LYS A 90 -4.44 -9.71 24.43
CA LYS A 90 -3.60 -9.93 23.24
C LYS A 90 -3.16 -11.39 23.23
N HIS A 91 -3.27 -12.00 22.07
CA HIS A 91 -2.76 -13.32 21.78
C HIS A 91 -1.71 -13.20 20.67
N SER A 92 -0.56 -13.82 20.85
CA SER A 92 0.48 -13.89 19.81
C SER A 92 0.99 -15.34 19.71
N VAL A 93 1.02 -15.88 18.50
CA VAL A 93 1.50 -17.24 18.22
C VAL A 93 2.43 -17.23 17.02
N ARG A 94 3.68 -17.61 17.23
CA ARG A 94 4.65 -17.85 16.15
C ARG A 94 4.43 -19.23 15.57
N ILE A 95 4.16 -19.29 14.27
CA ILE A 95 4.19 -20.51 13.46
C ILE A 95 5.61 -20.70 12.95
N GLU A 96 6.15 -21.91 13.04
CA GLU A 96 7.48 -22.29 12.53
C GLU A 96 7.41 -23.65 11.84
N GLY A 97 8.45 -23.99 11.06
CA GLY A 97 8.60 -25.29 10.42
C GLY A 97 7.74 -25.46 9.16
N LEU A 98 7.37 -24.35 8.53
CA LEU A 98 6.74 -24.33 7.22
C LEU A 98 7.80 -24.33 6.11
N SER A 99 7.40 -24.71 4.90
CA SER A 99 8.23 -24.59 3.70
C SER A 99 8.09 -23.22 3.07
N ALA A 100 9.14 -22.74 2.41
CA ALA A 100 9.17 -21.43 1.77
C ALA A 100 8.20 -21.35 0.58
N GLY A 101 7.63 -20.16 0.35
CA GLY A 101 6.75 -19.88 -0.79
C GLY A 101 5.50 -20.78 -0.85
N THR A 102 5.06 -21.30 0.30
CA THR A 102 4.00 -22.31 0.36
C THR A 102 2.80 -21.76 1.12
N THR A 103 1.61 -21.96 0.57
CA THR A 103 0.34 -21.57 1.18
C THR A 103 -0.23 -22.69 2.05
N TYR A 104 -0.62 -22.34 3.28
CA TYR A 104 -1.26 -23.23 4.25
C TYR A 104 -2.59 -22.64 4.70
N THR A 105 -3.52 -23.49 5.13
CA THR A 105 -4.72 -23.06 5.86
C THR A 105 -4.39 -23.00 7.35
N TYR A 106 -4.78 -21.91 8.02
CA TYR A 106 -4.76 -21.83 9.47
C TYR A 106 -6.17 -21.59 10.01
N SER A 107 -6.45 -22.14 11.19
CA SER A 107 -7.68 -21.88 11.92
C SER A 107 -7.38 -21.50 13.37
N VAL A 108 -8.11 -20.52 13.90
CA VAL A 108 -8.06 -20.12 15.31
C VAL A 108 -9.42 -20.35 15.95
N THR A 109 -9.46 -21.21 16.97
CA THR A 109 -10.66 -21.44 17.77
C THR A 109 -10.60 -20.61 19.06
N GLN A 110 -11.59 -19.75 19.27
CA GLN A 110 -11.72 -18.88 20.43
C GLN A 110 -13.15 -18.98 20.98
N SER A 111 -13.29 -19.30 22.27
CA SER A 111 -14.58 -19.38 22.95
C SER A 111 -15.65 -20.24 22.22
N GLY A 112 -15.20 -21.29 21.52
CA GLY A 112 -16.05 -22.21 20.77
C GLY A 112 -16.38 -21.80 19.33
N GLU A 113 -15.96 -20.61 18.90
CA GLU A 113 -16.08 -20.12 17.52
C GLU A 113 -14.74 -20.32 16.79
N THR A 114 -14.77 -20.58 15.48
CA THR A 114 -13.56 -20.82 14.69
C THR A 114 -13.48 -19.87 13.52
N PHE A 115 -12.37 -19.16 13.44
CA PHE A 115 -11.97 -18.38 12.27
C PHE A 115 -10.95 -19.19 11.45
N GLU A 116 -11.01 -19.10 10.12
CA GLU A 116 -10.12 -19.80 9.19
C GLU A 116 -9.70 -18.84 8.08
N ALA A 117 -8.41 -18.86 7.74
CA ALA A 117 -7.82 -18.12 6.63
C ALA A 117 -6.53 -18.83 6.16
N THR A 118 -5.75 -18.21 5.29
CA THR A 118 -4.52 -18.78 4.73
C THR A 118 -3.28 -18.03 5.18
N VAL A 119 -2.13 -18.69 5.20
CA VAL A 119 -0.81 -18.08 5.40
C VAL A 119 0.11 -18.51 4.27
N ARG A 120 0.77 -17.56 3.62
CA ARG A 120 1.80 -17.80 2.60
C ARG A 120 3.16 -17.36 3.17
N THR A 121 4.10 -18.29 3.26
CA THR A 121 5.47 -17.99 3.70
C THR A 121 6.23 -17.23 2.62
N ALA A 122 7.22 -16.42 3.03
CA ALA A 122 8.11 -15.80 2.08
C ALA A 122 8.80 -16.88 1.21
N PRO A 123 8.99 -16.64 -0.10
CA PRO A 123 9.67 -17.61 -0.94
C PRO A 123 11.17 -17.67 -0.61
N GLY A 124 11.79 -18.79 -0.97
CA GLY A 124 13.25 -18.94 -0.95
C GLY A 124 13.87 -18.43 -2.25
N ASP A 125 14.93 -19.09 -2.73
CA ASP A 125 15.55 -18.77 -4.03
C ASP A 125 14.67 -19.12 -5.23
N ASP A 126 13.64 -19.95 -5.02
CA ASP A 126 12.69 -20.43 -6.02
C ASP A 126 11.40 -19.60 -5.93
N TRP A 127 11.33 -18.54 -6.72
CA TRP A 127 10.19 -17.63 -6.82
C TRP A 127 10.00 -17.26 -8.30
N GLY A 128 8.73 -17.18 -8.73
CA GLY A 128 8.35 -16.74 -10.07
C GLY A 128 7.79 -15.32 -10.09
N HIS A 129 7.05 -14.95 -9.04
CA HIS A 129 6.41 -13.66 -8.88
C HIS A 129 6.29 -13.31 -7.40
N ILE A 130 6.41 -12.01 -7.08
CA ILE A 130 6.10 -11.43 -5.78
C ILE A 130 5.39 -10.09 -6.01
N ARG A 131 4.25 -9.88 -5.35
CA ARG A 131 3.50 -8.63 -5.38
C ARG A 131 3.37 -8.07 -3.98
N PHE A 132 3.62 -6.79 -3.82
CA PHE A 132 3.25 -6.10 -2.60
C PHE A 132 2.60 -4.76 -2.92
N VAL A 133 1.84 -4.26 -1.95
CA VAL A 133 1.24 -2.93 -2.03
C VAL A 133 1.77 -2.03 -0.93
N ALA A 134 1.84 -0.74 -1.21
CA ALA A 134 2.13 0.30 -0.23
C ALA A 134 1.00 1.32 -0.19
N LEU A 135 0.46 1.55 1.00
CA LEU A 135 -0.64 2.50 1.22
C LEU A 135 -0.46 3.21 2.57
N ALA A 136 -0.58 4.52 2.57
CA ALA A 136 -0.43 5.36 3.75
C ALA A 136 -1.67 6.24 3.96
N ASP A 137 -1.82 6.79 5.16
CA ASP A 137 -2.89 7.74 5.48
C ASP A 137 -4.28 7.08 5.33
N SER A 138 -4.45 5.91 5.94
CA SER A 138 -5.80 5.34 6.11
C SER A 138 -6.60 6.13 7.15
N GLU A 139 -5.91 6.74 8.12
CA GLU A 139 -6.41 7.60 9.20
C GLU A 139 -7.80 7.19 9.71
N THR A 140 -8.02 5.90 9.95
CA THR A 140 -9.38 5.39 10.19
C THR A 140 -9.94 5.93 11.50
N GLU A 141 -11.22 6.31 11.47
CA GLU A 141 -11.99 6.72 12.64
C GLU A 141 -13.50 6.54 12.46
N PRO A 142 -14.29 6.51 13.55
CA PRO A 142 -15.75 6.42 13.47
C PRO A 142 -16.43 7.47 12.58
N LEU A 143 -15.86 8.68 12.47
CA LEU A 143 -16.45 9.74 11.62
C LEU A 143 -16.29 9.46 10.12
N GLY A 144 -15.36 8.59 9.72
CA GLY A 144 -15.11 8.21 8.34
C GLY A 144 -16.34 7.71 7.60
N ALA A 145 -17.31 7.11 8.31
CA ALA A 145 -18.57 6.62 7.75
C ALA A 145 -19.52 7.73 7.28
N THR A 146 -19.22 8.99 7.64
CA THR A 146 -20.03 10.16 7.25
C THR A 146 -19.19 11.30 6.67
N GLN A 147 -17.88 11.28 6.88
CA GLN A 147 -17.01 12.36 6.46
C GLN A 147 -16.50 12.10 5.06
N VAL A 148 -16.69 13.12 4.23
CA VAL A 148 -16.19 13.21 2.86
C VAL A 148 -15.09 14.26 2.86
N ARG A 149 -13.98 13.99 2.17
CA ARG A 149 -12.81 14.87 2.17
C ARG A 149 -12.95 16.00 1.15
N ASP A 150 -12.27 17.12 1.43
CA ASP A 150 -12.16 18.20 0.47
C ASP A 150 -11.42 17.70 -0.78
N TRP A 151 -12.01 17.87 -1.95
CA TRP A 151 -11.46 17.44 -3.22
C TRP A 151 -10.87 18.62 -3.98
N SER A 152 -9.57 18.86 -3.76
CA SER A 152 -8.90 20.01 -4.39
C SER A 152 -8.91 19.88 -5.91
N GLU A 153 -9.14 21.00 -6.61
CA GLU A 153 -9.21 21.05 -8.08
C GLU A 153 -7.84 20.77 -8.72
N GLY A 154 -7.79 19.76 -9.60
CA GLY A 154 -6.62 19.42 -10.41
C GLY A 154 -6.71 19.91 -11.85
N ALA A 155 -5.76 19.48 -12.68
CA ALA A 155 -5.76 19.72 -14.12
C ALA A 155 -7.02 19.12 -14.79
N GLN A 156 -7.42 19.70 -15.92
CA GLN A 156 -8.54 19.21 -16.73
C GLN A 156 -8.00 18.59 -18.01
N ALA A 157 -8.50 17.43 -18.39
CA ALA A 157 -8.14 16.78 -19.64
C ALA A 157 -8.62 17.57 -20.86
N ASP A 158 -7.93 17.40 -21.99
CA ASP A 158 -8.33 17.98 -23.27
C ASP A 158 -9.75 17.51 -23.66
N GLY A 159 -10.63 18.48 -23.90
CA GLY A 159 -12.03 18.20 -24.27
C GLY A 159 -12.97 17.93 -23.08
N SER A 160 -12.49 18.07 -21.84
CA SER A 160 -13.33 18.07 -20.64
C SER A 160 -14.34 19.22 -20.66
N LEU A 161 -15.55 18.95 -20.14
CA LEU A 161 -16.57 19.99 -19.91
C LEU A 161 -16.28 20.85 -18.67
N GLY A 162 -15.30 20.45 -17.85
CA GLY A 162 -15.01 21.05 -16.55
C GLY A 162 -15.90 20.52 -15.43
N ARG A 163 -15.46 20.71 -14.19
CA ARG A 163 -16.25 20.36 -12.99
C ARG A 163 -17.62 21.05 -13.00
N PRO A 164 -18.71 20.34 -12.72
CA PRO A 164 -20.03 20.93 -12.55
C PRO A 164 -20.08 21.93 -11.37
N ASP A 165 -20.79 23.04 -11.53
CA ASP A 165 -20.95 24.06 -10.47
C ASP A 165 -21.71 23.54 -9.23
N ASP A 166 -22.47 22.45 -9.39
CA ASP A 166 -23.37 21.87 -8.40
C ASP A 166 -22.82 20.62 -7.69
N LEU A 167 -21.51 20.36 -7.80
CA LEU A 167 -20.86 19.36 -6.96
C LEU A 167 -21.13 19.63 -5.47
N PRO A 168 -21.21 18.59 -4.62
CA PRO A 168 -21.34 18.77 -3.18
C PRO A 168 -20.20 19.62 -2.64
N LYS A 169 -20.53 20.59 -1.78
CA LYS A 169 -19.54 21.50 -1.18
C LYS A 169 -19.57 21.46 0.33
N ASP A 170 -18.42 21.70 0.94
CA ASP A 170 -18.29 21.90 2.37
C ASP A 170 -18.88 23.27 2.80
N GLY A 171 -18.86 23.55 4.11
CA GLY A 171 -19.32 24.84 4.65
C GLY A 171 -18.47 26.06 4.23
N SER A 172 -17.39 25.83 3.48
CA SER A 172 -16.42 26.82 3.00
C SER A 172 -16.40 26.94 1.47
N ASP A 173 -17.38 26.35 0.77
CA ASP A 173 -17.53 26.37 -0.70
C ASP A 173 -16.48 25.55 -1.47
N ARG A 174 -15.81 24.59 -0.81
CA ARG A 174 -14.85 23.66 -1.42
C ARG A 174 -15.56 22.40 -1.87
N ASP A 175 -15.20 21.87 -3.04
CA ASP A 175 -15.75 20.62 -3.54
C ASP A 175 -15.43 19.47 -2.59
N LEU A 176 -16.40 18.60 -2.37
CA LEU A 176 -16.25 17.38 -1.61
C LEU A 176 -16.00 16.21 -2.56
N TYR A 177 -15.18 15.27 -2.11
CA TYR A 177 -14.91 14.05 -2.85
C TYR A 177 -16.17 13.19 -3.04
N LEU A 178 -16.09 12.22 -3.93
CA LEU A 178 -17.25 11.44 -4.35
C LEU A 178 -17.65 10.35 -3.34
N LEU A 179 -16.69 9.89 -2.54
CA LEU A 179 -16.88 8.85 -1.52
C LEU A 179 -16.55 9.38 -0.13
N ASN A 180 -17.24 8.87 0.88
CA ASN A 180 -16.77 9.01 2.27
C ASN A 180 -15.55 8.12 2.50
N GLN A 181 -14.82 8.37 3.59
CA GLN A 181 -13.56 7.69 3.87
C GLN A 181 -13.73 6.19 4.10
N THR A 182 -14.78 5.78 4.83
CA THR A 182 -15.03 4.35 5.08
C THR A 182 -15.27 3.59 3.78
N ASP A 183 -16.13 4.11 2.91
CA ASP A 183 -16.42 3.47 1.62
C ASP A 183 -15.21 3.54 0.68
N GLY A 184 -14.52 4.67 0.63
CA GLY A 184 -13.30 4.84 -0.17
C GLY A 184 -12.20 3.86 0.20
N TYR A 185 -11.90 3.75 1.50
CA TYR A 185 -10.88 2.82 1.99
C TYR A 185 -11.30 1.36 1.79
N ALA A 186 -12.57 1.01 2.06
CA ALA A 186 -13.07 -0.34 1.84
C ALA A 186 -12.98 -0.77 0.36
N GLN A 187 -13.26 0.14 -0.58
CA GLN A 187 -13.09 -0.14 -2.01
C GLN A 187 -11.62 -0.31 -2.40
N ASN A 188 -10.73 0.48 -1.81
CA ASN A 188 -9.29 0.33 -2.02
C ASN A 188 -8.76 -1.02 -1.50
N LEU A 189 -9.16 -1.43 -0.28
CA LEU A 189 -8.81 -2.75 0.28
C LEU A 189 -9.36 -3.91 -0.54
N ARG A 190 -10.58 -3.78 -1.08
CA ARG A 190 -11.16 -4.77 -1.99
C ARG A 190 -10.28 -4.96 -3.23
N ILE A 191 -9.81 -3.86 -3.84
CA ILE A 191 -8.92 -3.89 -5.00
C ILE A 191 -7.61 -4.60 -4.62
N ILE A 192 -7.02 -4.29 -3.46
CA ILE A 192 -5.81 -4.97 -2.98
C ILE A 192 -6.03 -6.48 -2.84
N GLY A 193 -7.16 -6.88 -2.26
CA GLY A 193 -7.53 -8.29 -2.11
C GLY A 193 -7.74 -9.03 -3.43
N GLU A 194 -8.28 -8.34 -4.45
CA GLU A 194 -8.46 -8.87 -5.82
C GLU A 194 -7.14 -8.94 -6.61
N ARG A 195 -6.09 -8.25 -6.14
CA ARG A 195 -4.76 -8.28 -6.73
C ARG A 195 -3.84 -9.30 -6.07
N ASP A 196 -4.32 -10.06 -5.08
CA ASP A 196 -3.54 -11.09 -4.38
C ASP A 196 -2.11 -10.67 -4.00
N ALA A 197 -1.98 -9.52 -3.32
CA ALA A 197 -0.69 -9.09 -2.82
C ALA A 197 -0.13 -10.10 -1.79
N ASP A 198 1.17 -10.39 -1.83
CA ASP A 198 1.85 -11.28 -0.88
C ASP A 198 2.01 -10.62 0.50
N PHE A 199 2.13 -9.29 0.56
CA PHE A 199 2.22 -8.53 1.81
C PHE A 199 1.83 -7.06 1.61
N VAL A 200 1.57 -6.37 2.73
CA VAL A 200 1.07 -4.99 2.76
C VAL A 200 2.03 -4.09 3.54
N VAL A 201 2.60 -3.09 2.88
CA VAL A 201 3.45 -2.06 3.49
C VAL A 201 2.58 -0.85 3.85
N MET A 202 2.63 -0.37 5.09
CA MET A 202 1.83 0.79 5.52
C MET A 202 2.72 1.91 6.09
N PRO A 203 3.12 2.89 5.26
CA PRO A 203 3.98 4.02 5.66
C PRO A 203 3.32 5.05 6.58
N GLY A 204 2.74 4.62 7.71
CA GLY A 204 2.25 5.48 8.79
C GLY A 204 0.88 6.11 8.57
N ASP A 205 0.41 6.77 9.62
CA ASP A 205 -0.92 7.39 9.74
C ASP A 205 -2.04 6.37 9.48
N LEU A 206 -1.98 5.28 10.26
CA LEU A 206 -2.91 4.16 10.19
C LEU A 206 -4.29 4.54 10.73
N VAL A 207 -4.30 5.31 11.81
CA VAL A 207 -5.51 5.74 12.54
C VAL A 207 -5.52 7.24 12.71
N GLN A 208 -6.71 7.84 12.88
CA GLN A 208 -6.84 9.28 13.19
C GLN A 208 -6.46 9.61 14.65
N GLY A 209 -5.27 9.19 15.07
CA GLY A 209 -4.69 9.35 16.39
C GLY A 209 -4.42 8.03 17.11
N GLY A 210 -3.14 7.73 17.35
CA GLY A 210 -2.67 6.53 18.02
C GLY A 210 -3.16 6.40 19.47
N GLY A 211 -3.51 7.51 20.12
CA GLY A 211 -4.12 7.49 21.46
C GLY A 211 -5.61 7.13 21.46
N TYR A 212 -6.28 7.18 20.30
CA TYR A 212 -7.72 7.06 20.17
C TYR A 212 -8.14 5.62 19.85
N GLN A 213 -8.71 4.94 20.83
CA GLN A 213 -9.03 3.52 20.74
C GLN A 213 -10.07 3.20 19.66
N LEU A 214 -11.05 4.08 19.45
CA LEU A 214 -12.06 3.85 18.42
C LEU A 214 -11.47 3.96 17.01
N GLY A 215 -10.39 4.72 16.83
CA GLY A 215 -9.62 4.74 15.58
C GLY A 215 -8.99 3.38 15.31
N TRP A 216 -8.34 2.77 16.32
CA TRP A 216 -7.79 1.42 16.21
C TRP A 216 -8.85 0.35 15.96
N ASP A 217 -10.00 0.44 16.64
CA ASP A 217 -11.12 -0.47 16.39
C ASP A 217 -11.60 -0.36 14.93
N GLU A 218 -11.66 0.86 14.39
CA GLU A 218 -12.04 1.07 12.99
C GLU A 218 -10.99 0.53 12.02
N PHE A 219 -9.70 0.76 12.29
CA PHE A 219 -8.60 0.20 11.50
C PHE A 219 -8.71 -1.31 11.36
N PHE A 220 -8.90 -2.02 12.47
CA PHE A 220 -9.01 -3.48 12.44
C PHE A 220 -10.35 -3.96 11.91
N ARG A 221 -11.43 -3.17 11.98
CA ARG A 221 -12.68 -3.50 11.28
C ARG A 221 -12.51 -3.46 9.77
N HIS A 222 -11.67 -2.56 9.26
CA HIS A 222 -11.28 -2.51 7.86
C HIS A 222 -10.35 -3.66 7.48
N ASN A 223 -9.31 -3.89 8.26
CA ASN A 223 -8.17 -4.69 7.82
C ASN A 223 -8.20 -6.16 8.27
N ALA A 224 -8.87 -6.47 9.38
CA ALA A 224 -8.98 -7.81 9.96
C ALA A 224 -10.32 -7.96 10.68
N GLY A 225 -11.42 -7.70 9.97
CA GLY A 225 -12.72 -7.56 10.61
C GLY A 225 -13.91 -7.57 9.65
N VAL A 226 -14.87 -6.69 9.93
CA VAL A 226 -16.22 -6.75 9.35
C VAL A 226 -16.33 -6.16 7.94
N PHE A 227 -15.41 -5.27 7.57
CA PHE A 227 -15.41 -4.64 6.24
C PHE A 227 -14.54 -5.43 5.27
N ASP A 228 -13.31 -5.77 5.68
CA ASP A 228 -12.39 -6.61 4.91
C ASP A 228 -11.48 -7.43 5.85
N GLN A 229 -10.70 -8.32 5.27
CA GLN A 229 -9.87 -9.33 5.94
C GLN A 229 -8.44 -9.38 5.35
N VAL A 230 -8.02 -8.35 4.62
CA VAL A 230 -6.72 -8.30 3.92
C VAL A 230 -5.52 -8.64 4.80
N LEU A 231 -5.54 -8.29 6.10
CA LEU A 231 -4.42 -8.61 7.01
C LEU A 231 -4.53 -9.98 7.66
N THR A 232 -5.65 -10.68 7.47
CA THR A 232 -5.83 -12.04 7.99
C THR A 232 -5.12 -13.08 7.14
N ASP A 233 -4.88 -12.80 5.87
CA ASP A 233 -4.18 -13.66 4.92
C ASP A 233 -2.87 -13.05 4.39
N ARG A 234 -2.63 -11.75 4.60
CA ARG A 234 -1.41 -11.04 4.18
C ARG A 234 -0.74 -10.34 5.35
N PRO A 235 0.59 -10.49 5.54
CA PRO A 235 1.29 -9.80 6.61
C PRO A 235 1.39 -8.30 6.40
N ILE A 236 1.22 -7.55 7.49
CA ILE A 236 1.47 -6.10 7.54
C ILE A 236 2.92 -5.79 7.88
N ILE A 237 3.46 -4.75 7.23
CA ILE A 237 4.74 -4.11 7.53
C ILE A 237 4.45 -2.62 7.83
N PRO A 238 4.14 -2.26 9.09
CA PRO A 238 3.71 -0.92 9.46
C PRO A 238 4.88 0.00 9.83
N ALA A 239 4.71 1.30 9.59
CA ALA A 239 5.54 2.38 10.10
C ALA A 239 4.75 3.29 11.07
N LEU A 240 5.47 4.06 11.87
CA LEU A 240 4.90 5.15 12.68
C LEU A 240 4.76 6.41 11.81
N GLY A 241 3.58 7.04 11.85
CA GLY A 241 3.36 8.40 11.37
C GLY A 241 3.15 9.43 12.48
N ASN A 242 2.80 10.67 12.12
CA ASN A 242 2.50 11.70 13.12
C ASN A 242 1.23 11.39 13.89
N TRP A 243 0.23 10.77 13.28
CA TRP A 243 -0.99 10.39 13.96
C TRP A 243 -0.75 9.28 14.98
N GLU A 244 0.20 8.37 14.77
CA GLU A 244 0.62 7.41 15.81
C GLU A 244 1.32 8.09 17.01
N ASN A 245 1.83 9.31 16.82
CA ASN A 245 2.34 10.16 17.91
C ASN A 245 1.27 11.10 18.48
N PHE A 246 0.07 11.14 17.91
CA PHE A 246 -1.01 12.05 18.30
C PHE A 246 -2.10 11.32 19.08
N ALA A 247 -2.51 11.86 20.23
CA ALA A 247 -3.50 11.17 21.05
C ALA A 247 -4.93 11.25 20.52
N ALA A 248 -5.27 12.30 19.75
CA ALA A 248 -6.61 12.68 19.28
C ALA A 248 -7.67 12.93 20.36
N VAL A 249 -7.71 12.14 21.44
CA VAL A 249 -8.71 12.26 22.50
C VAL A 249 -8.63 13.58 23.29
N ASN A 250 -7.44 14.18 23.38
CA ASN A 250 -7.20 15.52 23.95
C ASN A 250 -7.03 16.61 22.88
N GLY A 251 -7.11 16.26 21.59
CA GLY A 251 -6.87 17.14 20.44
C GLY A 251 -5.43 17.65 20.32
N GLY A 252 -4.41 16.91 20.78
CA GLY A 252 -3.03 17.40 20.72
C GLY A 252 -1.91 16.39 21.01
N TYR A 253 -0.68 16.82 20.75
CA TYR A 253 0.58 16.21 21.21
C TYR A 253 0.93 16.55 22.67
N GLY A 254 0.02 17.25 23.36
CA GLY A 254 0.29 17.92 24.63
C GLY A 254 0.61 16.98 25.80
N ILE A 255 1.40 17.51 26.73
CA ILE A 255 1.78 16.85 27.98
C ILE A 255 1.12 17.63 29.14
N THR A 256 0.43 16.90 30.02
CA THR A 256 -0.10 17.42 31.29
C THR A 256 0.61 16.73 32.46
N GLU A 257 0.37 17.17 33.70
CA GLU A 257 0.94 16.54 34.91
C GLU A 257 0.61 15.04 35.01
N ASP A 258 -0.51 14.60 34.41
CA ASP A 258 -1.04 13.23 34.52
C ASP A 258 -1.10 12.47 33.18
N PHE A 259 -0.74 13.09 32.05
CA PHE A 259 -0.97 12.51 30.72
C PHE A 259 0.07 12.98 29.69
N ASN A 260 0.81 12.04 29.10
CA ASN A 260 1.68 12.28 27.95
C ASN A 260 1.04 11.67 26.69
N ALA A 261 0.53 12.52 25.81
CA ALA A 261 -0.18 12.12 24.59
C ALA A 261 0.68 11.26 23.66
N VAL A 262 1.92 11.69 23.39
CA VAL A 262 2.83 11.00 22.47
C VAL A 262 3.16 9.61 23.00
N ALA A 263 3.51 9.51 24.28
CA ALA A 263 3.87 8.25 24.91
C ALA A 263 2.71 7.24 24.91
N PHE A 264 1.52 7.73 25.26
CA PHE A 264 0.32 6.90 25.27
C PHE A 264 -0.03 6.39 23.88
N SER A 265 0.11 7.23 22.86
CA SER A 265 -0.19 6.88 21.47
C SER A 265 0.79 5.84 20.91
N ARG A 266 2.10 6.06 21.13
CA ARG A 266 3.16 5.12 20.74
C ARG A 266 3.03 3.78 21.48
N ALA A 267 2.70 3.79 22.77
CA ALA A 267 2.49 2.56 23.54
C ALA A 267 1.30 1.73 23.01
N LYS A 268 0.23 2.39 22.56
CA LYS A 268 -0.89 1.71 21.88
C LYS A 268 -0.46 1.09 20.56
N TYR A 269 0.24 1.82 19.70
CA TYR A 269 0.80 1.28 18.45
C TYR A 269 1.61 -0.01 18.72
N LYS A 270 2.54 0.04 19.67
CA LYS A 270 3.38 -1.11 20.09
C LYS A 270 2.60 -2.24 20.75
N THR A 271 1.38 -1.99 21.20
CA THR A 271 0.51 -3.06 21.69
C THR A 271 0.01 -3.92 20.54
N TYR A 272 -0.23 -3.34 19.36
CA TYR A 272 -0.70 -4.08 18.18
C TYR A 272 0.45 -4.71 17.39
N PHE A 273 1.57 -4.02 17.26
CA PHE A 273 2.62 -4.47 16.36
C PHE A 273 3.81 -5.03 17.13
N ASP A 274 4.12 -6.30 16.86
CA ASP A 274 5.33 -6.96 17.34
C ASP A 274 6.25 -7.08 16.12
N MET A 275 7.27 -6.23 16.00
CA MET A 275 8.18 -6.23 14.85
C MET A 275 9.49 -6.99 15.15
N PRO A 276 10.26 -7.38 14.13
CA PRO A 276 11.55 -8.04 14.36
C PRO A 276 12.47 -7.19 15.24
N SER A 277 13.39 -7.83 15.95
CA SER A 277 14.32 -7.10 16.80
C SER A 277 15.24 -6.22 15.96
N ASN A 278 15.37 -4.96 16.36
CA ASN A 278 16.32 -4.02 15.77
C ASN A 278 17.64 -3.92 16.56
N GLY A 279 17.84 -4.80 17.55
CA GLY A 279 19.03 -4.79 18.42
C GLY A 279 19.07 -3.64 19.43
N THR A 280 17.99 -2.86 19.54
CA THR A 280 17.91 -1.68 20.40
C THR A 280 16.63 -1.71 21.24
N ASP A 281 16.70 -2.32 22.43
CA ASP A 281 15.53 -2.57 23.30
C ASP A 281 14.67 -1.32 23.56
N SER A 282 15.27 -0.12 23.69
CA SER A 282 14.53 1.13 23.92
C SER A 282 13.71 1.58 22.71
N HIS A 283 14.07 1.16 21.50
CA HIS A 283 13.43 1.56 20.24
C HIS A 283 12.74 0.39 19.54
N GLN A 284 12.50 -0.72 20.25
CA GLN A 284 11.79 -1.86 19.70
C GLN A 284 10.46 -1.39 19.07
N ASP A 285 10.18 -1.94 17.88
CA ASP A 285 9.00 -1.67 17.03
C ASP A 285 8.91 -0.28 16.37
N ASN A 286 9.83 0.65 16.65
CA ASN A 286 9.85 1.96 15.98
C ASN A 286 10.37 1.87 14.53
N TYR A 287 11.43 1.09 14.35
CA TYR A 287 12.09 0.83 13.08
C TYR A 287 12.52 -0.64 13.06
N HIS A 288 12.46 -1.25 11.88
CA HIS A 288 12.65 -2.68 11.72
C HIS A 288 12.93 -3.05 10.25
N ARG A 289 13.41 -4.27 10.01
CA ARG A 289 13.64 -4.84 8.69
C ARG A 289 12.81 -6.10 8.54
N ILE A 290 12.18 -6.27 7.38
CA ILE A 290 11.53 -7.51 6.96
C ILE A 290 12.05 -7.88 5.57
N ASP A 291 12.46 -9.13 5.42
CA ASP A 291 12.82 -9.72 4.13
C ASP A 291 11.72 -10.69 3.68
N TYR A 292 11.27 -10.54 2.44
CA TYR A 292 10.29 -11.40 1.79
C TYR A 292 10.87 -11.91 0.48
N GLY A 293 11.57 -13.05 0.55
CA GLY A 293 12.33 -13.60 -0.56
C GLY A 293 13.49 -12.68 -0.97
N PRO A 294 13.54 -12.19 -2.23
CA PRO A 294 14.54 -11.24 -2.71
C PRO A 294 14.23 -9.77 -2.37
N ILE A 295 13.12 -9.47 -1.68
CA ILE A 295 12.72 -8.10 -1.35
C ILE A 295 13.02 -7.81 0.12
N THR A 296 13.71 -6.70 0.39
CA THR A 296 13.90 -6.14 1.74
C THR A 296 13.10 -4.86 1.89
N ILE A 297 12.28 -4.77 2.94
CA ILE A 297 11.67 -3.52 3.41
C ILE A 297 12.36 -3.07 4.70
N ILE A 298 12.98 -1.89 4.66
CA ILE A 298 13.53 -1.22 5.86
C ILE A 298 12.57 -0.12 6.29
N THR A 299 12.01 -0.25 7.49
CA THR A 299 11.09 0.72 8.08
C THR A 299 11.85 1.63 9.04
N LEU A 300 11.69 2.94 8.92
CA LEU A 300 12.29 3.95 9.81
C LEU A 300 11.20 4.73 10.57
N ASP A 301 11.51 5.11 11.81
CA ASP A 301 10.74 6.08 12.58
C ASP A 301 11.14 7.49 12.13
N SER A 302 10.20 8.18 11.46
CA SER A 302 10.43 9.54 10.98
C SER A 302 10.33 10.59 12.07
N SER A 303 9.91 10.27 13.31
CA SER A 303 9.70 11.22 14.40
C SER A 303 10.81 11.15 15.45
N ASN A 304 11.70 12.15 15.47
CA ASN A 304 12.85 12.14 16.39
C ASN A 304 12.64 12.94 17.68
N GLY A 305 11.76 13.95 17.68
CA GLY A 305 11.55 14.87 18.79
C GLY A 305 12.77 15.74 19.14
N GLU A 306 13.77 15.79 18.28
CA GLU A 306 14.92 16.69 18.43
C GLU A 306 14.50 18.12 18.05
N PRO A 307 15.21 19.16 18.52
CA PRO A 307 14.89 20.52 18.11
C PRO A 307 14.94 20.67 16.58
N ASP A 308 13.93 21.30 16.00
CA ASP A 308 13.81 21.54 14.55
C ASP A 308 14.99 22.26 13.90
N VAL A 309 15.80 22.97 14.70
CA VAL A 309 17.07 23.55 14.24
C VAL A 309 18.17 23.22 15.24
N ALA A 310 19.32 22.78 14.72
CA ALA A 310 20.53 22.53 15.48
C ALA A 310 20.88 23.71 16.40
N GLY A 311 21.34 23.42 17.61
CA GLY A 311 21.57 24.43 18.66
C GLY A 311 22.50 25.58 18.26
N SER A 312 23.46 25.34 17.36
CA SER A 312 24.36 26.36 16.79
C SER A 312 23.65 27.37 15.88
N ASP A 313 22.57 26.94 15.24
CA ASP A 313 21.93 27.63 14.11
C ASP A 313 20.53 28.15 14.49
N ARG A 314 20.12 27.97 15.76
CA ARG A 314 18.86 28.51 16.30
C ARG A 314 18.76 30.02 16.07
N GLY A 315 17.70 30.42 15.35
CA GLY A 315 17.42 31.81 15.01
C GLY A 315 17.94 32.25 13.64
N ASP A 316 18.61 31.35 12.90
CA ASP A 316 18.89 31.53 11.47
C ASP A 316 17.69 31.03 10.65
N PRO A 317 16.98 31.90 9.90
CA PRO A 317 15.84 31.50 9.08
C PRO A 317 16.25 30.71 7.83
N THR A 318 17.55 30.47 7.61
CA THR A 318 18.09 29.69 6.49
C THR A 318 18.68 28.34 6.91
N ALA A 319 18.67 28.03 8.22
CA ALA A 319 19.15 26.76 8.72
C ALA A 319 18.22 25.61 8.26
N PRO A 320 18.77 24.44 7.90
CA PRO A 320 17.96 23.29 7.54
C PRO A 320 17.21 22.75 8.76
N ASN A 321 15.99 22.27 8.53
CA ASN A 321 15.19 21.56 9.51
C ASN A 321 15.86 20.23 9.89
N THR A 322 15.81 19.88 11.17
CA THR A 322 16.37 18.64 11.73
C THR A 322 15.32 17.73 12.36
N ASP A 323 14.05 18.13 12.33
CA ASP A 323 12.92 17.36 12.85
C ASP A 323 11.71 17.47 11.91
N THR A 324 10.97 16.38 11.79
CA THR A 324 9.76 16.27 10.97
C THR A 324 8.51 16.52 11.79
N ASN A 325 8.58 16.73 13.11
CA ASN A 325 7.40 17.02 13.92
C ASN A 325 7.70 17.92 15.12
N VAL A 326 7.66 19.24 14.89
CA VAL A 326 7.95 20.28 15.89
C VAL A 326 7.07 20.26 17.15
N ASN A 327 6.01 19.46 17.15
CA ASN A 327 5.13 19.30 18.29
C ASN A 327 5.66 18.29 19.32
N ILE A 328 6.73 17.56 19.02
CA ILE A 328 7.37 16.60 19.91
C ILE A 328 8.69 17.21 20.39
N ASP A 329 8.83 17.36 21.71
CA ASP A 329 10.08 17.81 22.34
C ASP A 329 10.64 16.70 23.21
N ALA A 330 11.79 16.13 22.82
CA ALA A 330 12.39 14.97 23.47
C ALA A 330 12.81 15.26 24.92
N GLU A 331 13.20 16.49 25.27
CA GLU A 331 13.52 16.86 26.66
C GLU A 331 12.27 16.79 27.54
N THR A 332 11.17 17.40 27.08
CA THR A 332 9.87 17.38 27.77
C THR A 332 9.28 15.98 27.79
N TYR A 333 9.42 15.22 26.69
CA TYR A 333 8.98 13.84 26.61
C TYR A 333 9.68 12.97 27.66
N ARG A 334 11.02 12.98 27.69
CA ARG A 334 11.83 12.24 28.68
C ARG A 334 11.49 12.64 30.11
N ALA A 335 11.33 13.94 30.38
CA ALA A 335 11.07 14.45 31.72
C ALA A 335 9.70 14.01 32.29
N ASN A 336 8.70 13.81 31.42
CA ASN A 336 7.33 13.52 31.83
C ASN A 336 6.89 12.06 31.57
N ASN A 337 7.73 11.25 30.93
CA ASN A 337 7.40 9.86 30.58
C ASN A 337 8.21 8.80 31.34
N ALA A 338 9.05 9.19 32.32
CA ALA A 338 9.78 8.23 33.14
C ALA A 338 8.84 7.55 34.16
N GLY A 339 8.40 6.33 33.86
CA GLY A 339 7.47 5.54 34.66
C GLY A 339 7.71 4.03 34.59
N PRO A 340 6.82 3.20 35.17
CA PRO A 340 6.96 1.74 35.13
C PRO A 340 6.80 1.13 33.72
N GLU A 341 6.13 1.85 32.81
CA GLU A 341 5.72 1.38 31.48
C GLU A 341 6.53 1.98 30.33
N SER A 342 7.35 3.00 30.60
CA SER A 342 8.27 3.63 29.65
C SER A 342 9.37 4.34 30.45
N ASP A 343 10.62 4.32 29.97
CA ASP A 343 11.70 5.14 30.52
C ASP A 343 11.80 6.52 29.83
N GLY A 344 10.88 6.81 28.91
CA GLY A 344 10.84 8.04 28.14
C GLY A 344 11.92 8.13 27.06
N THR A 345 12.62 7.03 26.75
CA THR A 345 13.73 7.02 25.78
C THR A 345 13.37 6.43 24.42
N ASP A 346 12.10 6.11 24.19
CA ASP A 346 11.66 5.40 22.98
C ASP A 346 11.54 6.28 21.72
N LEU A 347 11.80 7.58 21.79
CA LEU A 347 11.92 8.44 20.61
C LEU A 347 13.25 8.13 19.90
N SER A 348 13.18 7.82 18.61
CA SER A 348 14.32 7.38 17.83
C SER A 348 14.87 8.53 16.99
N ASP A 349 16.00 9.10 17.43
CA ASP A 349 16.72 10.06 16.59
C ASP A 349 17.12 9.40 15.27
N PHE A 350 16.86 10.09 14.16
CA PHE A 350 17.20 9.65 12.80
C PHE A 350 18.39 10.44 12.21
N ASN A 351 18.87 11.48 12.88
CA ASN A 351 19.92 12.34 12.34
C ASN A 351 21.27 11.61 12.24
N GLU A 352 22.19 12.15 11.43
CA GLU A 352 23.55 11.62 11.31
C GLU A 352 24.22 11.41 12.69
N GLY A 353 24.75 10.21 12.92
CA GLY A 353 25.38 9.82 14.18
C GLY A 353 24.43 9.25 15.24
N SER A 354 23.13 9.23 14.97
CA SER A 354 22.13 8.54 15.79
C SER A 354 22.25 7.02 15.70
N ILE A 355 21.58 6.33 16.63
CA ILE A 355 21.49 4.87 16.64
C ILE A 355 20.74 4.37 15.39
N GLN A 356 19.63 5.01 15.03
CA GLN A 356 18.83 4.61 13.87
C GLN A 356 19.58 4.83 12.56
N ALA A 357 20.30 5.96 12.40
CA ALA A 357 21.09 6.21 11.18
C ALA A 357 22.24 5.20 11.01
N ALA A 358 22.90 4.82 12.12
CA ALA A 358 23.92 3.77 12.11
C ALA A 358 23.31 2.40 11.77
N TRP A 359 22.16 2.08 12.35
CA TRP A 359 21.42 0.85 12.09
C TRP A 359 20.98 0.75 10.62
N LEU A 360 20.45 1.82 10.03
CA LEU A 360 20.05 1.88 8.63
C LEU A 360 21.23 1.50 7.71
N ARG A 361 22.40 2.10 7.91
CA ARG A 361 23.59 1.77 7.10
C ARG A 361 23.97 0.29 7.24
N GLU A 362 23.96 -0.25 8.46
CA GLU A 362 24.24 -1.67 8.71
C GLU A 362 23.25 -2.58 7.97
N GLN A 363 21.95 -2.26 8.00
CA GLN A 363 20.94 -3.04 7.29
C GLN A 363 21.07 -2.96 5.77
N LEU A 364 21.43 -1.79 5.23
CA LEU A 364 21.69 -1.64 3.79
C LEU A 364 22.91 -2.45 3.35
N GLU A 365 24.00 -2.41 4.14
CA GLU A 365 25.21 -3.20 3.88
C GLU A 365 24.91 -4.71 3.90
N ASP A 366 24.12 -5.16 4.88
CA ASP A 366 23.74 -6.55 5.04
C ASP A 366 22.81 -7.03 3.91
N ALA A 367 21.74 -6.28 3.62
CA ALA A 367 20.80 -6.61 2.53
C ALA A 367 21.51 -6.70 1.16
N ARG A 368 22.45 -5.79 0.88
CA ARG A 368 23.25 -5.85 -0.36
C ARG A 368 24.23 -7.01 -0.39
N ALA A 369 24.81 -7.38 0.75
CA ALA A 369 25.64 -8.57 0.83
C ALA A 369 24.85 -9.86 0.50
N GLU A 370 23.53 -9.84 0.71
CA GLU A 370 22.59 -10.93 0.41
C GLU A 370 21.95 -10.83 -0.98
N GLY A 371 22.25 -9.78 -1.77
CA GLY A 371 21.70 -9.60 -3.11
C GLY A 371 20.23 -9.18 -3.13
N GLN A 372 19.73 -8.59 -2.05
CA GLN A 372 18.34 -8.17 -1.90
C GLN A 372 18.02 -6.95 -2.75
N ILE A 373 16.77 -6.84 -3.19
CA ILE A 373 16.15 -5.64 -3.77
C ILE A 373 15.56 -4.83 -2.61
N VAL A 374 16.08 -3.62 -2.38
CA VAL A 374 15.79 -2.87 -1.15
C VAL A 374 14.84 -1.71 -1.39
N PHE A 375 13.83 -1.63 -0.52
CA PHE A 375 12.94 -0.49 -0.31
C PHE A 375 13.11 0.06 1.09
N VAL A 376 12.84 1.35 1.23
CA VAL A 376 12.75 2.02 2.54
C VAL A 376 11.33 2.58 2.70
N GLN A 377 10.77 2.51 3.90
CA GLN A 377 9.57 3.26 4.24
C GLN A 377 9.78 4.16 5.45
N TYR A 378 9.15 5.33 5.41
CA TYR A 378 8.94 6.23 6.54
C TYR A 378 7.79 7.17 6.20
N HIS A 379 7.13 7.71 7.22
CA HIS A 379 5.85 8.39 6.99
C HIS A 379 5.97 9.77 6.31
N ASN A 380 6.71 10.72 6.88
CA ASN A 380 6.80 12.08 6.33
C ASN A 380 7.52 12.10 4.97
N ALA A 381 6.84 12.51 3.89
CA ALA A 381 7.44 12.56 2.56
C ALA A 381 8.62 13.54 2.46
N ALA A 382 9.81 13.02 2.13
CA ALA A 382 11.03 13.82 1.99
C ALA A 382 10.95 14.79 0.81
N TYR A 383 10.31 14.37 -0.27
CA TYR A 383 10.13 15.13 -1.51
C TYR A 383 8.65 15.08 -1.85
N SER A 384 7.93 16.17 -1.57
CA SER A 384 6.51 16.28 -1.89
C SER A 384 6.14 17.70 -2.31
N SER A 385 5.18 17.79 -3.22
CA SER A 385 4.52 18.98 -3.76
C SER A 385 3.17 19.26 -3.10
N GLY A 386 2.76 18.42 -2.12
CA GLY A 386 1.52 18.55 -1.37
C GLY A 386 1.41 19.88 -0.64
N ALA A 387 0.22 20.22 -0.13
CA ALA A 387 -0.03 21.54 0.47
C ALA A 387 0.75 21.78 1.79
N ALA A 388 0.10 22.09 2.92
CA ALA A 388 0.77 22.60 4.13
C ALA A 388 1.91 21.70 4.68
N HIS A 389 1.86 20.39 4.41
CA HIS A 389 2.79 19.37 4.91
C HIS A 389 4.08 19.22 4.10
N SER A 390 4.27 19.96 3.01
CA SER A 390 5.54 19.96 2.26
C SER A 390 6.45 21.15 2.58
N ILE A 391 5.96 22.17 3.31
CA ILE A 391 6.76 23.37 3.56
C ILE A 391 7.69 23.17 4.76
N PRO A 392 9.00 23.35 4.58
CA PRO A 392 9.94 23.41 5.70
C PRO A 392 9.61 24.55 6.68
N ASN A 393 10.01 24.42 7.94
CA ASN A 393 9.83 25.50 8.92
C ASN A 393 10.94 26.54 8.83
N ALA A 394 10.63 27.80 9.14
CA ALA A 394 11.60 28.89 9.23
C ALA A 394 11.93 29.23 10.70
N GLY A 395 12.76 28.40 11.35
CA GLY A 395 13.29 28.66 12.70
C GLY A 395 12.28 28.62 13.87
N LEU A 396 12.80 28.54 15.10
CA LEU A 396 12.05 28.22 16.33
C LEU A 396 10.83 29.12 16.65
N ASP A 397 10.81 30.38 16.22
CA ASP A 397 9.79 31.38 16.62
C ASP A 397 9.04 31.99 15.41
N GLY A 398 9.08 31.36 14.24
CA GLY A 398 8.58 31.94 13.00
C GLY A 398 8.19 30.93 11.93
N LEU A 399 7.38 29.93 12.30
CA LEU A 399 6.72 29.02 11.35
C LEU A 399 6.23 29.82 10.15
N ASP A 400 6.60 29.40 8.94
CA ASP A 400 5.89 29.88 7.76
C ASP A 400 4.41 29.64 8.05
N ALA A 401 3.57 30.68 7.99
CA ALA A 401 2.16 30.56 8.33
C ALA A 401 1.41 29.56 7.44
N ARG A 402 2.06 29.11 6.37
CA ARG A 402 1.60 28.09 5.42
C ARG A 402 2.12 26.68 5.77
N SER A 403 3.12 26.54 6.65
CA SER A 403 3.68 25.25 7.10
C SER A 403 2.82 24.63 8.20
N SER A 404 2.71 23.30 8.19
CA SER A 404 2.11 22.52 9.28
C SER A 404 3.06 22.27 10.45
N GLY A 405 4.36 22.53 10.30
CA GLY A 405 5.36 22.08 11.26
C GLY A 405 5.85 20.65 11.04
N GLN A 406 5.38 19.98 9.97
CA GLN A 406 5.55 18.53 9.81
C GLN A 406 6.17 18.06 8.48
N ALA A 407 6.91 18.93 7.79
CA ALA A 407 7.51 18.57 6.51
C ALA A 407 8.59 17.49 6.65
N GLY A 408 8.61 16.55 5.69
CA GLY A 408 9.60 15.47 5.64
C GLY A 408 10.98 15.89 5.12
N THR A 409 11.21 17.16 4.77
CA THR A 409 12.50 17.62 4.21
C THR A 409 13.75 17.31 5.04
N PRO A 410 13.73 17.19 6.39
CA PRO A 410 14.88 16.70 7.16
C PRO A 410 15.35 15.29 6.76
N LEU A 411 14.46 14.44 6.26
CA LEU A 411 14.77 13.06 5.88
C LEU A 411 15.58 12.97 4.58
N ARG A 412 15.68 14.07 3.81
CA ARG A 412 16.56 14.18 2.63
C ARG A 412 18.03 13.93 2.94
N GLN A 413 18.42 13.99 4.21
CA GLN A 413 19.77 13.62 4.63
C GLN A 413 20.11 12.14 4.35
N PHE A 414 19.09 11.28 4.23
CA PHE A 414 19.29 9.88 3.85
C PHE A 414 19.53 9.69 2.36
N THR A 415 19.09 10.61 1.50
CA THR A 415 19.14 10.44 0.03
C THR A 415 20.51 9.99 -0.49
N PRO A 416 21.66 10.61 -0.11
CA PRO A 416 22.95 10.16 -0.61
C PRO A 416 23.31 8.73 -0.20
N LEU A 417 22.87 8.29 1.00
CA LEU A 417 23.07 6.92 1.47
C LEU A 417 22.17 5.94 0.71
N LEU A 418 20.90 6.29 0.52
CA LEU A 418 19.95 5.42 -0.17
C LEU A 418 20.37 5.23 -1.64
N ASP A 419 20.85 6.29 -2.27
CA ASP A 419 21.40 6.30 -3.62
C ASP A 419 22.70 5.47 -3.72
N GLU A 420 23.66 5.66 -2.80
CA GLU A 420 24.90 4.87 -2.70
C GLU A 420 24.62 3.35 -2.68
N PHE A 421 23.52 2.95 -2.03
CA PHE A 421 23.12 1.56 -1.91
C PHE A 421 22.09 1.14 -2.95
N GLY A 422 21.74 1.96 -3.95
CA GLY A 422 20.82 1.61 -5.04
C GLY A 422 19.40 1.23 -4.57
N VAL A 423 18.89 1.87 -3.52
CA VAL A 423 17.53 1.66 -3.02
C VAL A 423 16.53 1.99 -4.12
N VAL A 424 15.59 1.07 -4.40
CA VAL A 424 14.64 1.19 -5.53
C VAL A 424 13.71 2.38 -5.32
N ALA A 425 13.07 2.39 -4.15
CA ALA A 425 12.16 3.45 -3.77
C ALA A 425 12.08 3.68 -2.26
N VAL A 426 11.75 4.91 -1.91
CA VAL A 426 11.23 5.29 -0.61
C VAL A 426 9.71 5.41 -0.68
N LEU A 427 9.04 4.76 0.25
CA LEU A 427 7.58 4.72 0.38
C LEU A 427 7.16 5.60 1.56
N SER A 428 6.34 6.61 1.30
CA SER A 428 5.88 7.60 2.28
C SER A 428 4.40 7.95 2.09
N GLY A 429 3.87 8.74 3.01
CA GLY A 429 2.53 9.31 2.94
C GLY A 429 2.56 10.77 3.41
N HIS A 430 1.69 11.10 4.36
CA HIS A 430 1.65 12.35 5.13
C HIS A 430 1.05 13.55 4.39
N THR A 431 1.36 13.71 3.10
CA THR A 431 0.95 14.93 2.39
C THR A 431 -0.37 14.81 1.66
N GLU A 432 -0.96 13.61 1.72
CA GLU A 432 -2.31 13.29 1.26
C GLU A 432 -2.49 13.49 -0.26
N ILE A 433 -1.49 13.10 -1.04
CA ILE A 433 -1.48 13.15 -2.51
C ILE A 433 -0.90 11.85 -3.10
N ALA A 434 -1.06 11.67 -4.41
CA ALA A 434 -0.30 10.69 -5.18
C ALA A 434 0.80 11.40 -5.98
N GLU A 435 2.05 11.12 -5.65
CA GLU A 435 3.22 11.74 -6.29
C GLU A 435 4.39 10.78 -6.40
N ARG A 436 5.13 10.89 -7.50
CA ARG A 436 6.48 10.35 -7.65
C ARG A 436 7.48 11.47 -7.88
N SER A 437 8.56 11.43 -7.10
CA SER A 437 9.76 12.22 -7.32
C SER A 437 10.95 11.33 -7.63
N PHE A 438 11.94 11.84 -8.34
CA PHE A 438 13.16 11.09 -8.64
C PHE A 438 14.40 11.91 -8.28
N VAL A 439 15.30 11.31 -7.48
CA VAL A 439 16.53 11.97 -7.06
C VAL A 439 17.71 11.07 -7.35
N ASN A 440 18.62 11.57 -8.18
CA ASN A 440 19.93 10.98 -8.45
C ASN A 440 20.99 11.93 -7.86
N ALA A 441 21.60 11.53 -6.76
CA ALA A 441 22.53 12.35 -5.98
C ALA A 441 23.98 12.20 -6.43
N ASP A 442 24.35 11.09 -7.05
CA ASP A 442 25.71 10.82 -7.54
C ASP A 442 25.90 11.02 -9.06
N ASP A 443 24.84 11.41 -9.77
CA ASP A 443 24.76 11.68 -11.23
C ASP A 443 25.12 10.44 -12.07
N ASP A 444 24.78 9.24 -11.58
CA ASP A 444 24.92 7.99 -12.32
C ASP A 444 23.69 7.70 -13.22
N ALA A 445 23.50 6.46 -13.68
CA ALA A 445 22.34 6.12 -14.52
C ALA A 445 21.09 5.80 -13.69
N MET A 446 21.23 5.60 -12.39
CA MET A 446 20.22 5.17 -11.43
C MET A 446 19.94 6.29 -10.42
N GLY A 447 18.99 6.08 -9.53
CA GLY A 447 18.60 7.05 -8.52
C GLY A 447 17.51 6.47 -7.64
N VAL A 448 17.03 7.26 -6.69
CA VAL A 448 15.99 6.83 -5.76
C VAL A 448 14.65 7.45 -6.15
N ASN A 449 13.64 6.60 -6.33
CA ASN A 449 12.27 7.04 -6.51
C ASN A 449 11.65 7.31 -5.13
N TYR A 450 10.95 8.43 -4.97
CA TYR A 450 10.21 8.77 -3.76
C TYR A 450 8.73 8.81 -4.10
N TYR A 451 7.97 7.93 -3.47
CA TYR A 451 6.52 7.86 -3.64
C TYR A 451 5.82 8.41 -2.41
N ASP A 452 4.92 9.37 -2.63
CA ASP A 452 3.86 9.71 -1.68
C ASP A 452 2.61 8.93 -2.08
N VAL A 453 2.18 8.02 -1.20
CA VAL A 453 1.02 7.13 -1.37
C VAL A 453 -0.05 7.41 -0.32
N GLY A 454 -0.14 8.66 0.15
CA GLY A 454 -1.07 9.09 1.19
C GLY A 454 -2.53 9.22 0.74
N ILE A 455 -2.99 8.29 -0.08
CA ILE A 455 -4.32 8.28 -0.69
C ILE A 455 -5.09 7.01 -0.32
N ALA A 456 -4.75 6.33 0.78
CA ALA A 456 -5.34 5.04 1.10
C ALA A 456 -6.83 5.12 1.44
N GLY A 457 -7.20 6.09 2.27
CA GLY A 457 -8.54 6.20 2.85
C GLY A 457 -8.86 7.58 3.43
N ASP A 458 -7.83 8.33 3.80
CA ASP A 458 -7.90 9.76 4.07
C ASP A 458 -7.27 10.56 2.92
N GLY A 459 -7.50 11.87 2.93
CA GLY A 459 -6.73 12.82 2.14
C GLY A 459 -7.07 12.88 0.66
N MET A 460 -7.56 14.04 0.23
CA MET A 460 -7.72 14.40 -1.19
C MET A 460 -7.12 15.78 -1.44
N ARG A 461 -5.98 16.03 -0.78
CA ARG A 461 -5.28 17.32 -0.86
C ARG A 461 -4.74 17.52 -2.27
N GLY A 462 -4.47 18.78 -2.58
CA GLY A 462 -3.91 19.16 -3.88
C GLY A 462 -2.44 19.52 -3.79
N THR A 463 -1.80 19.49 -4.94
CA THR A 463 -0.47 20.07 -5.13
C THR A 463 -0.53 21.59 -5.10
N ARG A 464 0.62 22.22 -4.90
CA ARG A 464 0.74 23.69 -4.97
C ARG A 464 0.82 24.18 -6.41
N PRO A 465 0.43 25.43 -6.69
CA PRO A 465 0.72 26.06 -7.97
C PRO A 465 2.24 26.08 -8.25
N ASP A 466 2.61 25.82 -9.51
CA ASP A 466 3.96 25.50 -9.99
C ASP A 466 5.11 26.33 -9.38
N ALA A 467 4.94 27.64 -9.19
CA ALA A 467 6.02 28.51 -8.69
C ALA A 467 6.45 28.24 -7.23
N ASP A 468 5.58 27.67 -6.40
CA ASP A 468 5.91 27.28 -5.01
C ASP A 468 6.28 25.78 -4.91
N ALA A 469 5.71 24.93 -5.78
CA ALA A 469 6.03 23.50 -5.86
C ALA A 469 7.48 23.28 -6.33
N GLU A 470 7.95 24.03 -7.34
CA GLU A 470 9.35 24.01 -7.78
C GLU A 470 10.33 24.42 -6.65
N ILE A 471 9.87 25.16 -5.64
CA ILE A 471 10.69 25.60 -4.50
C ILE A 471 10.75 24.51 -3.42
N THR A 472 9.65 23.80 -3.14
CA THR A 472 9.60 22.77 -2.08
C THR A 472 10.09 21.43 -2.58
N ASN A 473 9.74 21.04 -3.81
CA ASN A 473 10.12 19.79 -4.44
C ASN A 473 10.52 19.95 -5.92
N PRO A 474 11.78 20.33 -6.22
CA PRO A 474 12.26 20.44 -7.59
C PRO A 474 12.48 19.09 -8.28
N PHE A 475 12.21 17.97 -7.61
CA PHE A 475 12.43 16.61 -8.08
C PHE A 475 11.13 15.89 -8.44
N SER A 476 9.99 16.59 -8.38
CA SER A 476 8.69 16.04 -8.74
C SER A 476 8.66 15.66 -10.22
N GLU A 477 8.45 14.37 -10.50
CA GLU A 477 8.34 13.83 -11.87
C GLU A 477 6.88 13.67 -12.29
N TRP A 478 6.00 13.27 -11.37
CA TRP A 478 4.58 13.03 -11.65
C TRP A 478 3.70 13.27 -10.42
N THR A 479 2.50 13.84 -10.62
CA THR A 479 1.44 13.93 -9.59
C THR A 479 0.07 13.71 -10.21
N ALA A 480 -0.85 13.06 -9.49
CA ALA A 480 -2.22 12.86 -9.98
C ALA A 480 -2.93 14.19 -10.31
N ASP A 481 -2.73 15.23 -9.49
CA ASP A 481 -3.33 16.55 -9.70
C ASP A 481 -2.89 17.23 -11.00
N ARG A 482 -1.64 17.02 -11.44
CA ARG A 482 -1.06 17.70 -12.61
C ARG A 482 -1.22 16.87 -13.88
N ASP A 483 -0.96 15.57 -13.76
CA ASP A 483 -0.69 14.71 -14.92
C ASP A 483 -1.88 13.80 -15.25
N SER A 484 -2.79 13.56 -14.30
CA SER A 484 -4.06 12.87 -14.52
C SER A 484 -5.23 13.85 -14.61
N GLY A 485 -5.35 14.55 -15.74
CA GLY A 485 -6.37 15.57 -15.92
C GLY A 485 -7.80 15.01 -15.86
N GLU A 486 -8.70 15.68 -15.15
CA GLU A 486 -10.11 15.25 -15.05
C GLU A 486 -10.86 15.42 -16.37
N LEU A 487 -11.52 14.35 -16.81
CA LEU A 487 -12.35 14.31 -18.00
C LEU A 487 -13.83 14.23 -17.63
N TRP A 488 -14.50 15.39 -17.68
CA TRP A 488 -15.93 15.50 -17.43
C TRP A 488 -16.72 15.46 -18.76
N ARG A 489 -17.72 14.57 -18.86
CA ARG A 489 -18.55 14.40 -20.06
C ARG A 489 -20.04 14.29 -19.73
N GLU A 490 -20.88 14.63 -20.71
CA GLU A 490 -22.30 14.28 -20.66
C GLU A 490 -22.46 12.77 -20.83
N VAL A 491 -23.08 12.12 -19.84
CA VAL A 491 -23.44 10.70 -19.84
C VAL A 491 -24.95 10.56 -19.82
N THR A 492 -25.48 9.48 -20.39
CA THR A 492 -26.92 9.16 -20.33
C THR A 492 -27.11 7.82 -19.64
N ASP A 493 -27.85 7.80 -18.54
CA ASP A 493 -28.10 6.57 -17.79
C ASP A 493 -29.12 5.63 -18.47
N ARG A 494 -29.41 4.51 -17.80
CA ARG A 494 -30.37 3.49 -18.30
C ARG A 494 -31.82 3.99 -18.35
N ASP A 495 -32.16 5.00 -17.56
CA ASP A 495 -33.48 5.62 -17.52
C ASP A 495 -33.62 6.77 -18.53
N GLY A 496 -32.51 7.14 -19.19
CA GLY A 496 -32.43 8.15 -20.23
C GLY A 496 -32.18 9.56 -19.71
N GLU A 497 -31.80 9.70 -18.44
CA GLU A 497 -31.40 10.98 -17.84
C GLU A 497 -29.97 11.32 -18.25
N THR A 498 -29.71 12.60 -18.53
CA THR A 498 -28.39 13.08 -18.99
C THR A 498 -27.82 14.07 -17.99
N TYR A 499 -26.59 13.83 -17.55
CA TYR A 499 -25.87 14.64 -16.56
C TYR A 499 -24.38 14.66 -16.88
N VAL A 500 -23.64 15.59 -16.28
CA VAL A 500 -22.17 15.67 -16.43
C VAL A 500 -21.51 14.85 -15.33
N GLN A 501 -20.65 13.92 -15.71
CA GLN A 501 -19.95 13.02 -14.79
C GLN A 501 -18.46 12.98 -15.13
N LEU A 502 -17.63 12.75 -14.11
CA LEU A 502 -16.23 12.39 -14.28
C LEU A 502 -16.19 10.98 -14.88
N VAL A 503 -15.60 10.84 -16.07
CA VAL A 503 -15.50 9.54 -16.76
C VAL A 503 -14.07 9.02 -16.80
N ASP A 504 -13.09 9.89 -16.60
CA ASP A 504 -11.68 9.53 -16.57
C ASP A 504 -10.81 10.58 -15.89
N GLY A 505 -9.61 10.17 -15.52
CA GLY A 505 -8.59 10.99 -14.87
C GLY A 505 -9.02 11.54 -13.50
N GLY A 506 -8.20 12.45 -12.97
CA GLY A 506 -8.35 12.99 -11.62
C GLY A 506 -7.64 12.13 -10.56
N LYS A 507 -7.72 12.61 -9.32
CA LYS A 507 -7.17 11.95 -8.15
C LYS A 507 -8.21 11.13 -7.40
N HIS A 508 -7.80 9.96 -6.93
CA HIS A 508 -8.68 9.00 -6.29
C HIS A 508 -7.99 8.26 -5.15
N TYR A 509 -8.79 7.60 -4.30
CA TYR A 509 -8.24 6.70 -3.28
C TYR A 509 -7.52 5.54 -3.96
N GLY A 510 -6.40 5.09 -3.40
CA GLY A 510 -5.52 4.14 -4.08
C GLY A 510 -4.32 3.71 -3.25
N HIS A 511 -3.35 3.10 -3.93
CA HIS A 511 -2.13 2.56 -3.35
C HIS A 511 -1.07 2.42 -4.44
N LEU A 512 0.20 2.31 -4.03
CA LEU A 512 1.25 1.81 -4.92
C LEU A 512 1.18 0.29 -4.96
N GLU A 513 1.29 -0.29 -6.14
CA GLU A 513 1.46 -1.71 -6.39
C GLU A 513 2.87 -1.94 -6.97
N ALA A 514 3.58 -2.89 -6.39
CA ALA A 514 4.89 -3.34 -6.85
C ALA A 514 4.80 -4.80 -7.27
N ASN A 515 5.13 -5.08 -8.53
CA ASN A 515 5.07 -6.44 -9.10
C ASN A 515 6.45 -6.87 -9.55
N LEU A 516 7.05 -7.86 -8.89
CA LEU A 516 8.35 -8.43 -9.23
C LEU A 516 8.16 -9.78 -9.89
N TYR A 517 8.74 -9.97 -11.07
CA TYR A 517 8.69 -11.21 -11.82
C TYR A 517 10.08 -11.72 -12.16
N ARG A 518 10.22 -13.04 -12.22
CA ARG A 518 11.43 -13.70 -12.65
C ARG A 518 11.32 -14.15 -14.10
N LEU A 519 12.10 -13.54 -14.97
CA LEU A 519 12.20 -13.86 -16.39
C LEU A 519 13.55 -14.55 -16.65
N GLY A 520 13.61 -15.85 -16.34
CA GLY A 520 14.84 -16.64 -16.45
C GLY A 520 15.94 -16.22 -15.47
N GLU A 521 17.03 -15.65 -15.99
CA GLU A 521 18.14 -15.11 -15.18
C GLU A 521 17.96 -13.63 -14.81
N THR A 522 16.96 -12.97 -15.38
CA THR A 522 16.64 -11.56 -15.12
C THR A 522 15.41 -11.46 -14.24
N SER A 523 15.36 -10.41 -13.42
CA SER A 523 14.17 -10.03 -12.68
C SER A 523 13.68 -8.68 -13.18
N VAL A 524 12.37 -8.55 -13.33
CA VAL A 524 11.71 -7.33 -13.80
C VAL A 524 10.70 -6.89 -12.75
N MET A 525 10.66 -5.60 -12.44
CA MET A 525 9.68 -5.04 -11.52
C MET A 525 8.95 -3.85 -12.10
N THR A 526 7.65 -3.79 -11.86
CA THR A 526 6.84 -2.59 -12.11
C THR A 526 6.47 -1.93 -10.79
N LEU A 527 6.57 -0.60 -10.74
CA LEU A 527 6.00 0.22 -9.68
C LEU A 527 4.93 1.11 -10.30
N GLN A 528 3.69 0.98 -9.83
CA GLN A 528 2.53 1.65 -10.41
C GLN A 528 1.52 2.07 -9.35
N ILE A 529 0.94 3.26 -9.48
CA ILE A 529 -0.10 3.71 -8.55
C ILE A 529 -1.46 3.28 -9.10
N ALA A 530 -2.10 2.35 -8.40
CA ALA A 530 -3.45 1.90 -8.68
C ALA A 530 -4.46 2.73 -7.87
N TYR A 531 -5.63 2.96 -8.44
CA TYR A 531 -6.67 3.75 -7.81
C TYR A 531 -8.08 3.23 -8.06
N SER A 532 -8.96 3.60 -7.14
CA SER A 532 -10.35 3.20 -7.06
C SER A 532 -11.24 4.27 -7.70
N PHE A 533 -11.49 4.14 -9.01
CA PHE A 533 -12.31 5.07 -9.77
C PHE A 533 -13.82 4.84 -9.50
N PRO A 534 -14.58 5.84 -9.03
CA PRO A 534 -15.99 5.67 -8.71
C PRO A 534 -16.90 5.76 -9.95
N ASP A 535 -17.74 4.74 -10.15
CA ASP A 535 -18.87 4.81 -11.08
C ASP A 535 -20.14 5.26 -10.34
N LEU A 536 -20.71 6.40 -10.74
CA LEU A 536 -21.83 7.04 -10.04
C LEU A 536 -23.09 7.15 -10.91
N ASP A 537 -24.25 7.08 -10.29
CA ASP A 537 -25.53 7.39 -10.94
C ASP A 537 -25.80 8.90 -11.01
N ALA A 538 -26.93 9.28 -11.61
CA ALA A 538 -27.36 10.67 -11.76
C ALA A 538 -27.53 11.42 -10.42
N ASP A 539 -27.79 10.68 -9.34
CA ASP A 539 -27.94 11.22 -7.98
C ASP A 539 -26.58 11.31 -7.25
N GLY A 540 -25.48 10.91 -7.89
CA GLY A 540 -24.13 10.88 -7.32
C GLY A 540 -23.89 9.70 -6.38
N SER A 541 -24.72 8.67 -6.44
CA SER A 541 -24.56 7.45 -5.63
C SER A 541 -23.68 6.42 -6.36
N LEU A 542 -22.81 5.73 -5.63
CA LEU A 542 -21.97 4.67 -6.18
C LEU A 542 -22.82 3.53 -6.77
N ILE A 543 -22.55 3.17 -8.03
CA ILE A 543 -23.15 2.04 -8.72
C ILE A 543 -22.27 0.81 -8.48
N GLY A 544 -22.64 -0.01 -7.50
CA GLY A 544 -21.91 -1.25 -7.23
C GLY A 544 -20.55 -0.99 -6.58
N ASN A 545 -19.48 -1.46 -7.21
CA ASN A 545 -18.10 -1.29 -6.74
C ASN A 545 -17.38 -0.25 -7.60
N THR A 546 -16.27 0.27 -7.10
CA THR A 546 -15.37 1.09 -7.89
C THR A 546 -14.60 0.26 -8.91
N GLU A 547 -14.12 0.91 -9.96
CA GLU A 547 -13.24 0.32 -10.96
C GLU A 547 -11.78 0.47 -10.51
N ARG A 548 -10.98 -0.58 -10.63
CA ARG A 548 -9.52 -0.47 -10.48
C ARG A 548 -8.95 0.15 -11.75
N ARG A 549 -8.21 1.23 -11.62
CA ARG A 549 -7.42 1.83 -12.70
C ARG A 549 -5.98 2.05 -12.27
N ILE A 550 -5.10 2.29 -13.24
CA ILE A 550 -3.68 2.56 -13.02
C ILE A 550 -3.36 3.94 -13.60
N TYR A 551 -2.57 4.74 -12.88
CA TYR A 551 -2.04 5.98 -13.42
C TYR A 551 -0.93 5.71 -14.45
N ASP A 552 -0.75 6.60 -15.43
CA ASP A 552 0.19 6.43 -16.53
C ASP A 552 1.68 6.52 -16.14
N ASP A 553 1.98 6.82 -14.87
CA ASP A 553 3.32 6.81 -14.30
C ASP A 553 3.76 5.42 -13.80
N VAL A 554 3.96 4.51 -14.74
CA VAL A 554 4.46 3.16 -14.45
C VAL A 554 5.97 3.11 -14.65
N GLN A 555 6.70 2.75 -13.60
CA GLN A 555 8.16 2.60 -13.64
C GLN A 555 8.54 1.12 -13.78
N LEU A 556 9.39 0.81 -14.76
CA LEU A 556 9.93 -0.53 -15.00
C LEU A 556 11.40 -0.59 -14.58
N PHE A 557 11.75 -1.62 -13.82
CA PHE A 557 13.11 -1.91 -13.38
C PHE A 557 13.57 -3.28 -13.85
N THR A 558 14.84 -3.39 -14.21
CA THR A 558 15.55 -4.67 -14.20
C THR A 558 16.62 -4.67 -13.11
N PHE A 559 17.03 -5.85 -12.65
CA PHE A 559 17.98 -5.96 -11.53
C PHE A 559 19.24 -6.73 -11.89
N ASN A 560 20.35 -6.29 -11.30
CA ASN A 560 21.60 -7.04 -11.26
C ASN A 560 21.48 -8.21 -10.27
N ALA A 561 22.41 -9.15 -10.34
CA ALA A 561 22.46 -10.30 -9.43
C ALA A 561 22.68 -9.92 -7.95
N ASP A 562 23.12 -8.69 -7.65
CA ASP A 562 23.25 -8.15 -6.29
C ASP A 562 22.01 -7.35 -5.83
N GLY A 563 20.91 -7.42 -6.58
CA GLY A 563 19.62 -6.79 -6.26
C GLY A 563 19.59 -5.28 -6.48
N THR A 564 20.67 -4.68 -7.01
CA THR A 564 20.66 -3.27 -7.42
C THR A 564 19.92 -3.09 -8.74
N PRO A 565 19.22 -1.96 -8.95
CA PRO A 565 18.69 -1.59 -10.25
C PRO A 565 19.78 -1.62 -11.34
N ALA A 566 19.51 -2.34 -12.42
CA ALA A 566 20.36 -2.37 -13.61
C ALA A 566 19.87 -1.40 -14.68
N THR A 567 18.54 -1.28 -14.84
CA THR A 567 17.87 -0.29 -15.68
C THR A 567 16.62 0.23 -14.98
N GLN A 568 16.24 1.47 -15.30
CA GLN A 568 14.95 2.05 -14.99
C GLN A 568 14.43 2.77 -16.24
N GLU A 569 13.17 2.57 -16.58
CA GLU A 569 12.47 3.35 -17.61
C GLU A 569 10.98 3.54 -17.27
N THR A 570 10.37 4.61 -17.79
CA THR A 570 8.93 4.80 -17.70
C THR A 570 8.26 4.02 -18.83
N VAL A 571 7.27 3.21 -18.48
CA VAL A 571 6.48 2.44 -19.44
C VAL A 571 5.55 3.37 -20.22
N THR A 572 5.41 3.12 -21.52
CA THR A 572 4.40 3.79 -22.34
C THR A 572 3.11 2.97 -22.35
N LEU A 573 2.00 3.57 -21.92
CA LEU A 573 0.68 2.94 -21.98
C LEU A 573 0.04 3.19 -23.36
N ILE A 574 -0.38 2.11 -24.03
CA ILE A 574 -1.00 2.14 -25.35
C ILE A 574 -2.30 1.37 -25.32
N GLU A 575 -3.40 2.10 -25.48
CA GLU A 575 -4.74 1.53 -25.40
C GLU A 575 -5.52 1.64 -26.71
N GLY A 576 -6.28 0.58 -27.01
CA GLY A 576 -7.30 0.56 -28.03
C GLY A 576 -8.66 1.10 -27.56
N ASP A 577 -9.65 0.88 -28.41
CA ASP A 577 -11.06 1.12 -28.10
C ASP A 577 -11.86 -0.13 -28.46
N ALA A 578 -13.18 -0.13 -28.26
CA ALA A 578 -14.02 -1.31 -28.53
C ALA A 578 -14.15 -1.72 -30.03
N SER A 579 -13.33 -1.13 -30.91
CA SER A 579 -13.31 -1.38 -32.35
C SER A 579 -12.21 -2.38 -32.71
N ARG A 580 -11.86 -2.47 -34.00
CA ARG A 580 -10.64 -3.20 -34.41
C ARG A 580 -9.51 -2.21 -34.55
N ASN A 581 -8.49 -2.37 -33.74
CA ASN A 581 -7.35 -1.50 -33.64
C ASN A 581 -6.11 -2.16 -34.26
N THR A 582 -5.15 -1.33 -34.64
CA THR A 582 -3.79 -1.76 -34.98
C THR A 582 -2.88 -0.89 -34.15
N LEU A 583 -2.35 -1.48 -33.09
CA LEU A 583 -1.54 -0.81 -32.08
C LEU A 583 -0.08 -1.20 -32.32
N THR A 584 0.80 -0.23 -32.23
CA THR A 584 2.24 -0.42 -32.38
C THR A 584 2.91 0.33 -31.25
N GLY A 585 3.70 -0.39 -30.47
CA GLY A 585 4.52 0.16 -29.41
C GLY A 585 5.68 0.98 -29.92
N THR A 586 6.57 1.27 -28.99
CA THR A 586 7.75 2.10 -29.16
C THR A 586 9.00 1.21 -29.33
N ASP A 587 10.18 1.80 -29.14
CA ASP A 587 11.44 1.03 -29.06
C ASP A 587 11.83 0.78 -27.57
N GLY A 588 10.96 1.15 -26.62
CA GLY A 588 11.15 1.03 -25.16
C GLY A 588 10.07 0.16 -24.54
N ALA A 589 9.93 0.18 -23.21
CA ALA A 589 8.90 -0.65 -22.58
C ALA A 589 7.47 -0.16 -22.81
N ASP A 590 6.59 -1.03 -23.28
CA ASP A 590 5.18 -0.71 -23.58
C ASP A 590 4.19 -1.63 -22.87
N PHE A 591 3.11 -1.05 -22.34
CA PHE A 591 1.92 -1.77 -21.90
C PHE A 591 0.83 -1.59 -22.95
N ILE A 592 0.43 -2.68 -23.58
CA ILE A 592 -0.49 -2.67 -24.72
C ILE A 592 -1.79 -3.35 -24.36
N ILE A 593 -2.88 -2.57 -24.33
CA ILE A 593 -4.24 -3.05 -24.05
C ILE A 593 -5.09 -2.90 -25.32
N GLY A 594 -5.48 -4.02 -25.92
CA GLY A 594 -6.34 -4.04 -27.12
C GLY A 594 -7.77 -3.56 -26.84
N ARG A 595 -8.33 -4.00 -25.71
CA ARG A 595 -9.76 -3.95 -25.34
C ARG A 595 -10.63 -4.83 -26.25
N GLU A 596 -11.95 -4.59 -26.26
CA GLU A 596 -12.85 -5.33 -27.15
C GLU A 596 -12.47 -5.10 -28.61
N GLY A 597 -12.32 -6.16 -29.36
CA GLY A 597 -11.85 -5.96 -30.72
C GLY A 597 -11.42 -7.24 -31.38
N ARG A 598 -10.68 -7.08 -32.47
CA ARG A 598 -9.83 -8.14 -32.99
C ARG A 598 -8.62 -7.41 -33.48
N ASP A 599 -7.73 -7.21 -32.54
CA ASP A 599 -6.69 -6.22 -32.65
C ASP A 599 -5.42 -6.86 -33.17
N VAL A 600 -4.60 -6.01 -33.77
CA VAL A 600 -3.26 -6.37 -34.19
C VAL A 600 -2.33 -5.56 -33.30
N LEU A 601 -1.61 -6.27 -32.45
CA LEU A 601 -0.73 -5.72 -31.44
C LEU A 601 0.71 -5.99 -31.85
N THR A 602 1.50 -4.94 -31.96
CA THR A 602 2.94 -4.99 -32.24
C THR A 602 3.63 -4.31 -31.07
N GLY A 603 4.52 -5.03 -30.39
CA GLY A 603 5.28 -4.51 -29.24
C GLY A 603 6.37 -3.57 -29.74
N GLY A 604 7.45 -4.13 -30.26
CA GLY A 604 8.57 -3.40 -30.81
C GLY A 604 9.88 -3.98 -30.29
N ASP A 605 10.85 -3.09 -30.04
CA ASP A 605 12.00 -3.42 -29.20
C ASP A 605 11.64 -3.01 -27.75
N GLY A 606 12.23 -3.63 -26.73
CA GLY A 606 11.96 -3.29 -25.33
C GLY A 606 11.08 -4.31 -24.61
N PHE A 607 10.84 -4.12 -23.31
CA PHE A 607 9.96 -5.02 -22.56
C PHE A 607 8.50 -4.69 -22.85
N ASP A 608 7.78 -5.60 -23.51
CA ASP A 608 6.37 -5.38 -23.82
C ASP A 608 5.45 -6.27 -22.99
N ALA A 609 4.43 -5.67 -22.38
CA ALA A 609 3.33 -6.41 -21.74
C ALA A 609 2.05 -6.28 -22.57
N PHE A 610 1.57 -7.41 -23.08
CA PHE A 610 0.27 -7.52 -23.76
C PHE A 610 -0.79 -7.89 -22.74
N ILE A 611 -1.59 -6.91 -22.33
CA ILE A 611 -2.49 -7.02 -21.19
C ILE A 611 -3.91 -7.34 -21.66
N PHE A 612 -4.49 -8.39 -21.09
CA PHE A 612 -5.88 -8.79 -21.32
C PHE A 612 -6.65 -8.64 -20.01
N GLU A 613 -7.64 -7.77 -20.01
CA GLU A 613 -8.39 -7.40 -18.80
C GLU A 613 -9.69 -8.18 -18.70
N GLU A 614 -10.31 -8.48 -19.84
CA GLU A 614 -11.62 -9.13 -19.89
C GLU A 614 -11.68 -10.17 -21.01
N ILE A 615 -12.56 -11.17 -20.85
CA ILE A 615 -12.67 -12.22 -21.87
C ILE A 615 -13.23 -11.68 -23.21
N THR A 616 -13.80 -10.47 -23.19
CA THR A 616 -14.26 -9.76 -24.38
C THR A 616 -13.11 -9.27 -25.26
N ASP A 617 -11.89 -9.23 -24.74
CA ASP A 617 -10.65 -8.90 -25.48
C ASP A 617 -10.19 -10.06 -26.38
N ALA A 618 -10.93 -11.18 -26.37
CA ALA A 618 -10.59 -12.36 -27.13
C ALA A 618 -10.70 -12.17 -28.66
N GLY A 619 -9.63 -12.53 -29.36
CA GLY A 619 -9.57 -12.57 -30.82
C GLY A 619 -8.36 -11.85 -31.41
N ASP A 620 -7.48 -11.33 -30.54
CA ASP A 620 -6.32 -10.52 -30.88
C ASP A 620 -5.17 -11.31 -31.47
N ARG A 621 -4.23 -10.56 -32.06
CA ARG A 621 -3.03 -11.07 -32.70
C ARG A 621 -1.82 -10.24 -32.32
N ILE A 622 -0.86 -10.88 -31.64
CA ILE A 622 0.47 -10.33 -31.34
C ILE A 622 1.42 -10.72 -32.47
N THR A 623 2.15 -9.75 -33.02
CA THR A 623 2.93 -9.93 -34.26
C THR A 623 4.42 -10.21 -34.08
N ASP A 624 4.99 -9.92 -32.92
CA ASP A 624 6.44 -9.83 -32.70
C ASP A 624 6.90 -10.17 -31.28
N PHE A 625 6.15 -11.02 -30.58
CA PHE A 625 6.45 -11.42 -29.20
C PHE A 625 7.87 -12.01 -29.05
N THR A 626 8.66 -11.42 -28.16
CA THR A 626 10.04 -11.80 -27.85
C THR A 626 10.11 -12.60 -26.55
N VAL A 627 10.26 -13.92 -26.67
CA VAL A 627 10.36 -14.84 -25.52
C VAL A 627 11.52 -14.48 -24.59
N GLY A 628 11.23 -14.46 -23.28
CA GLY A 628 12.19 -14.09 -22.24
C GLY A 628 12.44 -12.58 -22.12
N GLN A 629 11.66 -11.78 -22.84
CA GLN A 629 11.64 -10.32 -22.75
C GLN A 629 10.19 -9.87 -22.56
N ASP A 630 9.29 -10.20 -23.47
CA ASP A 630 7.89 -9.78 -23.45
C ASP A 630 7.03 -10.74 -22.63
N VAL A 631 5.86 -10.26 -22.21
CA VAL A 631 4.91 -11.02 -21.40
C VAL A 631 3.47 -10.84 -21.87
N ILE A 632 2.64 -11.85 -21.62
CA ILE A 632 1.20 -11.78 -21.75
C ILE A 632 0.61 -11.70 -20.33
N ASP A 633 0.05 -10.56 -19.97
CA ASP A 633 -0.55 -10.35 -18.66
C ASP A 633 -2.04 -10.75 -18.70
N LEU A 634 -2.38 -11.77 -17.92
CA LEU A 634 -3.73 -12.31 -17.76
C LEU A 634 -4.30 -12.05 -16.36
N SER A 635 -3.58 -11.30 -15.51
CA SER A 635 -3.90 -11.20 -14.09
C SER A 635 -5.27 -10.57 -13.84
N SER A 636 -5.58 -9.47 -14.54
CA SER A 636 -6.90 -8.84 -14.49
C SER A 636 -8.01 -9.78 -14.99
N LEU A 637 -7.78 -10.44 -16.13
CA LEU A 637 -8.74 -11.39 -16.73
C LEU A 637 -9.06 -12.56 -15.80
N LEU A 638 -8.04 -13.20 -15.24
CA LEU A 638 -8.21 -14.37 -14.39
C LEU A 638 -8.83 -14.01 -13.04
N GLY A 639 -8.41 -12.90 -12.43
CA GLY A 639 -9.03 -12.37 -11.22
C GLY A 639 -10.51 -12.03 -11.42
N GLY A 640 -10.87 -11.39 -12.54
CA GLY A 640 -12.27 -11.09 -12.90
C GLY A 640 -13.14 -12.33 -13.07
N LEU A 641 -12.54 -13.47 -13.46
CA LEU A 641 -13.21 -14.77 -13.58
C LEU A 641 -13.19 -15.59 -12.28
N GLY A 642 -12.39 -15.20 -11.28
CA GLY A 642 -12.10 -15.99 -10.09
C GLY A 642 -11.33 -17.29 -10.38
N LEU A 643 -10.37 -17.21 -11.31
CA LEU A 643 -9.54 -18.32 -11.81
C LEU A 643 -8.03 -18.01 -11.69
N ASP A 644 -7.69 -17.14 -10.75
CA ASP A 644 -6.38 -16.59 -10.37
C ASP A 644 -5.58 -17.52 -9.44
N GLY A 645 -5.61 -18.84 -9.70
CA GLY A 645 -4.82 -19.82 -8.95
C GLY A 645 -3.31 -19.62 -9.11
N ASP A 646 -2.50 -20.27 -8.25
CA ASP A 646 -1.03 -20.13 -8.25
C ASP A 646 -0.36 -20.53 -9.58
N ASP A 647 -0.97 -21.45 -10.34
CA ASP A 647 -0.48 -21.88 -11.67
C ASP A 647 -1.65 -22.19 -12.62
N PRO A 648 -2.23 -21.16 -13.27
CA PRO A 648 -3.37 -21.34 -14.18
C PRO A 648 -3.07 -22.24 -15.38
N ILE A 649 -1.79 -22.43 -15.74
CA ILE A 649 -1.37 -23.37 -16.78
C ILE A 649 -1.48 -24.82 -16.26
N ALA A 650 -0.93 -25.10 -15.08
CA ALA A 650 -1.00 -26.42 -14.46
C ALA A 650 -2.45 -26.81 -14.10
N ASP A 651 -3.27 -25.83 -13.72
CA ASP A 651 -4.70 -26.01 -13.46
C ASP A 651 -5.51 -26.24 -14.74
N GLY A 652 -4.92 -26.00 -15.91
CA GLY A 652 -5.58 -26.19 -17.21
C GLY A 652 -6.59 -25.08 -17.56
N VAL A 653 -6.62 -24.00 -16.78
CA VAL A 653 -7.37 -22.78 -17.08
C VAL A 653 -6.79 -22.11 -18.32
N VAL A 654 -5.47 -21.98 -18.37
CA VAL A 654 -4.72 -21.46 -19.52
C VAL A 654 -4.13 -22.63 -20.30
N THR A 655 -4.51 -22.76 -21.57
CA THR A 655 -4.05 -23.85 -22.44
C THR A 655 -3.57 -23.33 -23.78
N PHE A 656 -2.78 -24.14 -24.49
CA PHE A 656 -2.09 -23.72 -25.69
C PHE A 656 -2.40 -24.60 -26.89
N ARG A 657 -2.37 -24.01 -28.08
CA ARG A 657 -2.50 -24.74 -29.35
C ARG A 657 -1.60 -24.14 -30.42
N GLY A 658 -0.65 -24.91 -30.94
CA GLY A 658 0.16 -24.51 -32.10
C GLY A 658 -0.55 -24.71 -33.44
N ARG A 659 -0.24 -23.86 -34.42
CA ARG A 659 -0.66 -24.01 -35.82
C ARG A 659 0.38 -23.42 -36.78
N GLY A 660 1.22 -24.27 -37.36
CA GLY A 660 2.34 -23.78 -38.15
C GLY A 660 3.39 -23.22 -37.20
N ASP A 661 3.88 -22.02 -37.47
CA ASP A 661 4.82 -21.30 -36.61
C ASP A 661 4.10 -20.41 -35.57
N ASP A 662 2.77 -20.27 -35.68
CA ASP A 662 1.94 -19.49 -34.75
C ASP A 662 1.49 -20.31 -33.55
N SER A 663 1.34 -19.65 -32.41
CA SER A 663 0.75 -20.18 -31.19
C SER A 663 -0.57 -19.49 -30.84
N PHE A 664 -1.41 -20.18 -30.09
CA PHE A 664 -2.68 -19.66 -29.62
C PHE A 664 -2.77 -19.91 -28.11
N VAL A 665 -3.05 -18.85 -27.37
CA VAL A 665 -3.41 -18.92 -25.94
C VAL A 665 -4.92 -19.06 -25.84
N LEU A 666 -5.37 -19.99 -25.00
CA LEU A 666 -6.78 -20.25 -24.76
C LEU A 666 -7.07 -20.18 -23.26
N VAL A 667 -8.19 -19.57 -22.90
CA VAL A 667 -8.65 -19.45 -21.51
C VAL A 667 -9.97 -20.20 -21.34
N ASP A 668 -10.04 -21.06 -20.33
CA ASP A 668 -11.27 -21.75 -19.93
C ASP A 668 -12.02 -20.96 -18.85
N VAL A 669 -13.06 -20.26 -19.28
CA VAL A 669 -13.80 -19.27 -18.47
C VAL A 669 -14.65 -19.88 -17.35
N ASP A 670 -14.85 -21.20 -17.35
CA ASP A 670 -15.56 -21.91 -16.30
C ASP A 670 -14.71 -22.96 -15.60
N GLY A 671 -13.38 -22.94 -15.80
CA GLY A 671 -12.41 -23.86 -15.17
C GLY A 671 -12.78 -25.33 -15.37
N ASP A 672 -13.09 -26.03 -14.28
CA ASP A 672 -13.55 -27.44 -14.28
C ASP A 672 -14.96 -27.66 -14.87
N GLY A 673 -15.62 -26.59 -15.30
CA GLY A 673 -16.94 -26.60 -15.91
C GLY A 673 -17.00 -27.34 -17.26
N PRO A 674 -18.21 -27.54 -17.81
CA PRO A 674 -18.40 -28.22 -19.09
C PRO A 674 -18.09 -27.34 -20.31
N GLY A 675 -17.73 -26.08 -20.08
CA GLY A 675 -17.28 -25.15 -21.12
C GLY A 675 -16.04 -25.66 -21.84
N ARG A 676 -15.60 -24.85 -22.78
CA ARG A 676 -14.38 -25.14 -23.52
C ARG A 676 -13.57 -23.88 -23.53
N ALA A 677 -12.28 -24.04 -23.28
CA ALA A 677 -11.28 -23.00 -23.51
C ALA A 677 -11.50 -22.28 -24.85
N ARG A 678 -11.51 -20.95 -24.78
CA ARG A 678 -11.70 -20.04 -25.92
C ARG A 678 -10.36 -19.46 -26.30
N THR A 679 -10.08 -19.32 -27.59
CA THR A 679 -8.89 -18.59 -28.04
C THR A 679 -8.99 -17.15 -27.60
N LEU A 680 -8.06 -16.73 -26.75
CA LEU A 680 -7.87 -15.35 -26.33
C LEU A 680 -7.02 -14.61 -27.38
N VAL A 681 -5.79 -15.07 -27.60
CA VAL A 681 -4.84 -14.39 -28.49
C VAL A 681 -4.06 -15.37 -29.36
N GLN A 682 -3.77 -14.96 -30.60
CA GLN A 682 -2.77 -15.57 -31.47
C GLN A 682 -1.43 -14.86 -31.29
N VAL A 683 -0.34 -15.61 -31.17
CA VAL A 683 1.03 -15.12 -31.16
C VAL A 683 1.73 -15.62 -32.42
N ASP A 684 2.16 -14.70 -33.27
CA ASP A 684 2.85 -15.03 -34.52
C ASP A 684 4.28 -15.51 -34.26
N ASP A 685 4.76 -16.44 -35.09
CA ASP A 685 6.17 -16.85 -35.19
C ASP A 685 6.84 -17.31 -33.86
N VAL A 686 6.06 -17.73 -32.86
CA VAL A 686 6.53 -18.34 -31.60
C VAL A 686 5.98 -19.77 -31.48
N ASP A 687 6.88 -20.75 -31.34
CA ASP A 687 6.51 -22.15 -31.16
C ASP A 687 5.77 -22.40 -29.84
N VAL A 688 4.78 -23.29 -29.87
CA VAL A 688 3.87 -23.51 -28.74
C VAL A 688 4.57 -24.04 -27.50
N ASP A 689 5.58 -24.90 -27.66
CA ASP A 689 6.32 -25.45 -26.52
C ASP A 689 7.17 -24.36 -25.85
N THR A 690 7.55 -23.33 -26.61
CA THR A 690 8.30 -22.17 -26.11
C THR A 690 7.36 -21.16 -25.45
N LEU A 691 6.24 -20.83 -26.11
CA LEU A 691 5.27 -19.88 -25.56
C LEU A 691 4.67 -20.38 -24.26
N SER A 692 4.41 -21.68 -24.12
CA SER A 692 3.74 -22.27 -22.95
C SER A 692 4.56 -22.25 -21.65
N ASP A 693 5.78 -21.72 -21.65
CA ASP A 693 6.54 -21.48 -20.43
C ASP A 693 5.84 -20.40 -19.59
N ALA A 694 5.65 -20.66 -18.29
CA ALA A 694 5.01 -19.74 -17.36
C ALA A 694 5.76 -18.40 -17.27
N ALA A 695 7.06 -18.36 -17.56
CA ALA A 695 7.85 -17.14 -17.60
C ALA A 695 7.41 -16.14 -18.69
N ASN A 696 6.55 -16.53 -19.65
CA ASN A 696 5.98 -15.63 -20.65
C ASN A 696 4.66 -14.99 -20.20
N PHE A 697 4.19 -15.26 -18.99
CA PHE A 697 2.88 -14.82 -18.51
C PHE A 697 2.94 -14.16 -17.14
N PHE A 698 2.09 -13.16 -16.95
CA PHE A 698 1.71 -12.70 -15.62
C PHE A 698 0.30 -13.21 -15.32
N PHE A 699 0.11 -13.79 -14.14
CA PHE A 699 -1.15 -14.39 -13.69
C PHE A 699 -1.76 -13.64 -12.51
#